data_AF-A0A7H8QP16-F1
#
_entry.id   AF-A0A7H8QP16-F1
#
_cell.length_a   1.000
_cell.length_b   1.000
_cell.length_c   1.000
_cell.angle_alpha   90.00
_cell.angle_beta   90.00
_cell.angle_gamma   90.00
#
_symmetry.space_group_name_H-M   'P 1'
#
loop_
_entity.id
_entity.type
_entity.pdbx_description
1 polymer ?
#
loop_
_entity_poly.entity_id
_entity_poly.type
_entity_poly.pdbx_seq_one_letter_code
_entity_poly.pdbx_strand_id
1 'polypeptide(L)'
;MGSIALPYIQSNPKIIFFTDFDGTITLEDSNDYLTDELGFGYAKRREGNREVLSGRATFRDVFREMLESVKPGFAECIEILKSKMKLDPYFLEFYNWAKENNVPIVVVSSGMIPIIQALFEAFLGHTPDPRHLTIVANDVESRDGKDINSPGGWQIKYHDNSHFGHDKSLEIKPYAALPADKRPTLLYAGDGMSDLSAARETDLLFAKKGQDLVTYCEENGVPFTVFEDWSTIFATTKAIYQGATSAKKVAAQAVEHLQPQAADSRFATDGRLPKMTRRIIRTGVQLTVFGFVVFLLILFIDKRFRVLPNSIHGHLPTHHPGLVVTDVTITTCSAVNVFSSCRLDPSVWYRVDKDLYLGNTWSSSAYVHYQRKREEDLLDTDKVVVDLRISRVDPNSVKDKSSSLPGEWESRPGGIWLKRSSEPHVSDSKNALTSLDILFGADAVDPRPKWEVKDTPILLNSRTENTEARITVRRGVPPTIKKPVPRINESDRFKIMQAADLHLSTGTGICRDPVPEERVPGEKCEADPRTMEFVEKLLDDEKPDLVVFSGDEVNGETSKDAQSAVFKFVKPLVERKIPYAVIFGNHDDEGNLNREQLMDLLKDLPYSLSSAGPEDIDGVGNYVIEVLGRSTTHHSALTLYLLDTHSYSPDERQFRGYNWIKPSQIKWFKNTSQGLKKKHDQYTHMHMNMAFIHIPLPEYRGNDIRPWKGDWREAPTAPAFNSGFMDALVEENVLFVSCGHDHVNDYCMLNRDDKEKPNLWMCYGGASGFGGYGGYDGFVRRMRFYEFDMGPGRIVTYKRLEYGDTESRLDEMMIVDAGQVRDM
;
A
#
# COMPACT_ATOMS: atom_id res chain seq x y z
N MET A 1 -7.79 13.44 17.98
CA MET A 1 -7.48 12.00 18.03
C MET A 1 -7.02 11.70 19.44
N GLY A 2 -7.73 10.85 20.18
CA GLY A 2 -7.31 10.45 21.52
C GLY A 2 -5.96 9.73 21.44
N SER A 3 -5.11 9.87 22.46
CA SER A 3 -3.90 9.05 22.55
C SER A 3 -4.30 7.58 22.43
N ILE A 4 -3.70 6.84 21.51
CA ILE A 4 -3.82 5.38 21.50
C ILE A 4 -3.22 4.93 22.82
N ALA A 5 -4.07 4.49 23.75
CA ALA A 5 -3.61 3.91 25.00
C ALA A 5 -2.88 2.62 24.65
N LEU A 6 -1.66 2.43 25.17
CA LEU A 6 -0.89 1.20 25.04
C LEU A 6 -0.92 0.47 26.40
N PRO A 7 -2.02 -0.23 26.72
CA PRO A 7 -2.23 -0.82 28.05
C PRO A 7 -1.13 -1.82 28.43
N TYR A 8 -0.59 -2.58 27.48
CA TYR A 8 0.32 -3.69 27.79
C TYR A 8 1.73 -3.25 28.17
N ILE A 9 2.09 -1.97 27.97
CA ILE A 9 3.41 -1.44 28.37
C ILE A 9 3.37 -0.60 29.65
N GLN A 10 2.22 -0.45 30.30
CA GLN A 10 2.07 0.40 31.48
C GLN A 10 2.99 -0.02 32.64
N SER A 11 3.28 -1.31 32.77
CA SER A 11 4.19 -1.86 33.77
C SER A 11 5.64 -1.99 33.28
N ASN A 12 5.97 -1.46 32.09
CA ASN A 12 7.26 -1.57 31.42
C ASN A 12 7.80 -3.03 31.36
N PRO A 13 7.05 -3.96 30.76
CA PRO A 13 7.45 -5.36 30.68
C PRO A 13 8.66 -5.55 29.76
N LYS A 14 9.44 -6.61 29.97
CA LYS A 14 10.52 -6.99 29.04
C LYS A 14 9.99 -7.70 27.78
N ILE A 15 8.88 -8.42 27.94
CA ILE A 15 8.26 -9.25 26.92
C ILE A 15 6.75 -9.02 26.98
N ILE A 16 6.11 -8.90 25.82
CA ILE A 16 4.66 -9.08 25.69
C ILE A 16 4.45 -10.38 24.92
N PHE A 17 3.61 -11.26 25.45
CA PHE A 17 3.31 -12.53 24.82
C PHE A 17 1.91 -12.49 24.20
N PHE A 18 1.86 -12.39 22.88
CA PHE A 18 0.63 -12.52 22.11
C PHE A 18 0.38 -13.99 21.78
N THR A 19 -0.89 -14.39 21.70
CA THR A 19 -1.23 -15.78 21.39
C THR A 19 -2.64 -15.89 20.83
N ASP A 20 -2.86 -16.84 19.93
CA ASP A 20 -4.21 -17.34 19.67
C ASP A 20 -4.72 -18.14 20.87
N PHE A 21 -6.03 -18.40 20.90
CA PHE A 21 -6.70 -19.18 21.93
C PHE A 21 -7.01 -20.60 21.47
N ASP A 22 -7.90 -20.71 20.48
CA ASP A 22 -8.38 -21.97 19.92
C ASP A 22 -7.22 -22.71 19.23
N GLY A 23 -7.05 -24.02 19.47
CA GLY A 23 -5.96 -24.83 18.89
C GLY A 23 -4.53 -24.49 19.35
N THR A 24 -4.37 -23.39 20.07
CA THR A 24 -3.10 -22.88 20.60
C THR A 24 -3.01 -22.98 22.13
N ILE A 25 -3.87 -22.26 22.88
CA ILE A 25 -3.97 -22.38 24.35
C ILE A 25 -4.85 -23.57 24.73
N THR A 26 -5.94 -23.77 24.00
CA THR A 26 -6.74 -24.98 24.11
C THR A 26 -6.24 -26.04 23.13
N LEU A 27 -6.42 -27.31 23.49
CA LEU A 27 -6.04 -28.43 22.61
C LEU A 27 -7.00 -28.58 21.41
N GLU A 28 -8.24 -28.17 21.60
CA GLU A 28 -9.31 -28.19 20.61
C GLU A 28 -9.73 -26.76 20.24
N ASP A 29 -10.25 -26.57 19.03
CA ASP A 29 -10.87 -25.32 18.58
C ASP A 29 -12.36 -25.30 18.94
N SER A 30 -12.77 -24.28 19.72
CA SER A 30 -14.12 -24.15 20.23
C SER A 30 -15.15 -23.86 19.14
N ASN A 31 -14.80 -23.05 18.14
CA ASN A 31 -15.69 -22.69 17.04
C ASN A 31 -15.86 -23.87 16.07
N ASP A 32 -14.78 -24.60 15.80
CA ASP A 32 -14.81 -25.87 15.07
C ASP A 32 -15.73 -26.87 15.78
N TYR A 33 -15.59 -27.02 17.11
CA TYR A 33 -16.44 -27.93 17.89
C TYR A 33 -17.93 -27.55 17.80
N LEU A 34 -18.25 -26.27 18.02
CA LEU A 34 -19.65 -25.80 17.91
C LEU A 34 -20.21 -26.08 16.50
N THR A 35 -19.42 -25.83 15.47
CA THR A 35 -19.84 -26.00 14.09
C THR A 35 -19.99 -27.47 13.70
N ASP A 36 -19.08 -28.32 14.17
CA ASP A 36 -19.04 -29.74 13.82
C ASP A 36 -20.09 -30.55 14.54
N GLU A 37 -20.33 -30.26 15.82
CA GLU A 37 -21.22 -31.05 16.67
C GLU A 37 -22.62 -30.43 16.81
N LEU A 38 -22.73 -29.10 16.75
CA LEU A 38 -23.99 -28.37 16.99
C LEU A 38 -24.46 -27.57 15.78
N GLY A 39 -23.65 -27.50 14.73
CA GLY A 39 -23.90 -26.78 13.49
C GLY A 39 -24.13 -27.72 12.30
N PHE A 40 -23.61 -27.34 11.15
CA PHE A 40 -23.78 -28.08 9.90
C PHE A 40 -22.78 -29.24 9.68
N GLY A 41 -21.87 -29.50 10.63
CA GLY A 41 -20.96 -30.64 10.61
C GLY A 41 -19.60 -30.43 9.93
N TYR A 42 -18.65 -31.30 10.31
CA TYR A 42 -17.25 -31.31 9.86
C TYR A 42 -17.06 -31.22 8.35
N ALA A 43 -17.85 -31.98 7.57
CA ALA A 43 -17.69 -32.03 6.13
C ALA A 43 -17.89 -30.65 5.48
N LYS A 44 -18.95 -29.93 5.87
CA LYS A 44 -19.28 -28.60 5.33
C LYS A 44 -18.33 -27.51 5.87
N ARG A 45 -17.90 -27.63 7.12
CA ARG A 45 -16.84 -26.77 7.67
C ARG A 45 -15.53 -26.88 6.89
N ARG A 46 -15.06 -28.11 6.64
CA ARG A 46 -13.83 -28.35 5.85
C ARG A 46 -13.96 -27.92 4.40
N GLU A 47 -15.14 -28.01 3.82
CA GLU A 47 -15.42 -27.42 2.50
C GLU A 47 -15.19 -25.90 2.52
N GLY A 48 -15.80 -25.18 3.48
CA GLY A 48 -15.58 -23.75 3.68
C GLY A 48 -14.11 -23.38 3.87
N ASN A 49 -13.35 -24.12 4.69
CA ASN A 49 -11.91 -23.89 4.89
C ASN A 49 -11.12 -24.01 3.56
N ARG A 50 -11.47 -24.97 2.70
CA ARG A 50 -10.84 -25.10 1.38
C ARG A 50 -11.20 -23.94 0.45
N GLU A 51 -12.39 -23.37 0.59
CA GLU A 51 -12.76 -22.17 -0.17
C GLU A 51 -11.95 -20.96 0.26
N VAL A 52 -11.72 -20.78 1.56
CA VAL A 52 -10.80 -19.76 2.08
C VAL A 52 -9.38 -19.98 1.56
N LEU A 53 -8.84 -21.20 1.69
CA LEU A 53 -7.50 -21.57 1.21
C LEU A 53 -7.29 -21.35 -0.30
N SER A 54 -8.35 -21.50 -1.10
CA SER A 54 -8.28 -21.32 -2.56
C SER A 54 -8.64 -19.90 -3.02
N GLY A 55 -8.75 -18.94 -2.09
CA GLY A 55 -9.14 -17.56 -2.40
C GLY A 55 -10.57 -17.44 -2.94
N ARG A 56 -11.41 -18.47 -2.73
CA ARG A 56 -12.78 -18.51 -3.25
C ARG A 56 -13.81 -17.89 -2.31
N ALA A 57 -13.52 -17.72 -1.04
CA ALA A 57 -14.37 -17.04 -0.07
C ALA A 57 -13.50 -16.36 1.00
N THR A 58 -14.02 -15.34 1.68
CA THR A 58 -13.28 -14.71 2.79
C THR A 58 -13.42 -15.56 4.06
N PHE A 59 -12.41 -15.53 4.93
CA PHE A 59 -12.51 -16.18 6.25
C PHE A 59 -13.73 -15.66 7.02
N ARG A 60 -13.95 -14.33 7.01
CA ARG A 60 -15.10 -13.71 7.67
C ARG A 60 -16.42 -14.31 7.22
N ASP A 61 -16.68 -14.41 5.92
CA ASP A 61 -17.97 -14.87 5.42
C ASP A 61 -18.20 -16.35 5.74
N VAL A 62 -17.18 -17.19 5.51
CA VAL A 62 -17.24 -18.61 5.84
C VAL A 62 -17.41 -18.82 7.35
N PHE A 63 -16.70 -18.06 8.17
CA PHE A 63 -16.79 -18.15 9.62
C PHE A 63 -18.17 -17.70 10.14
N ARG A 64 -18.78 -16.70 9.50
CA ARG A 64 -20.18 -16.33 9.76
C ARG A 64 -21.09 -17.50 9.48
N GLU A 65 -20.98 -18.15 8.33
CA GLU A 65 -21.83 -19.30 7.96
C GLU A 65 -21.66 -20.47 8.94
N MET A 66 -20.43 -20.74 9.37
CA MET A 66 -20.11 -21.76 10.38
C MET A 66 -20.87 -21.49 11.68
N LEU A 67 -20.69 -20.29 12.26
CA LEU A 67 -21.35 -19.91 13.51
C LEU A 67 -22.87 -19.76 13.34
N GLU A 68 -23.33 -19.33 12.17
CA GLU A 68 -24.77 -19.20 11.89
C GLU A 68 -25.49 -20.55 11.79
N SER A 69 -24.74 -21.61 11.50
CA SER A 69 -25.26 -22.98 11.46
C SER A 69 -25.59 -23.52 12.85
N VAL A 70 -24.92 -23.03 13.90
CA VAL A 70 -25.09 -23.48 15.29
C VAL A 70 -26.48 -23.13 15.81
N LYS A 71 -27.21 -24.15 16.30
CA LYS A 71 -28.62 -24.01 16.70
C LYS A 71 -28.87 -23.70 18.18
N PRO A 72 -28.12 -24.25 19.15
CA PRO A 72 -28.34 -23.96 20.56
C PRO A 72 -28.25 -22.47 20.91
N GLY A 73 -28.84 -22.10 22.05
CA GLY A 73 -28.69 -20.75 22.61
C GLY A 73 -27.26 -20.50 23.06
N PHE A 74 -26.83 -19.23 23.07
CA PHE A 74 -25.42 -18.90 23.32
C PHE A 74 -24.90 -19.36 24.70
N ALA A 75 -25.68 -19.19 25.78
CA ALA A 75 -25.31 -19.71 27.10
C ALA A 75 -25.18 -21.25 27.14
N GLU A 76 -26.01 -21.97 26.37
CA GLU A 76 -25.91 -23.43 26.25
C GLU A 76 -24.62 -23.83 25.54
N CYS A 77 -24.23 -23.10 24.47
CA CYS A 77 -22.93 -23.29 23.81
C CYS A 77 -21.76 -23.14 24.78
N ILE A 78 -21.78 -22.13 25.66
CA ILE A 78 -20.75 -21.92 26.68
C ILE A 78 -20.64 -23.12 27.64
N GLU A 79 -21.76 -23.60 28.17
CA GLU A 79 -21.76 -24.74 29.11
C GLU A 79 -21.29 -26.04 28.46
N ILE A 80 -21.67 -26.26 27.19
CA ILE A 80 -21.16 -27.40 26.42
C ILE A 80 -19.64 -27.31 26.27
N LEU A 81 -19.12 -26.15 25.83
CA LEU A 81 -17.70 -25.95 25.62
C LEU A 81 -16.87 -26.13 26.89
N LYS A 82 -17.35 -25.65 28.05
CA LYS A 82 -16.68 -25.88 29.36
C LYS A 82 -16.46 -27.36 29.67
N SER A 83 -17.33 -28.25 29.20
CA SER A 83 -17.21 -29.69 29.42
C SER A 83 -16.32 -30.42 28.40
N LYS A 84 -15.94 -29.75 27.31
CA LYS A 84 -15.28 -30.37 26.14
C LYS A 84 -13.89 -29.85 25.88
N MET A 85 -13.69 -28.54 26.00
CA MET A 85 -12.42 -27.88 25.75
C MET A 85 -11.42 -28.23 26.85
N LYS A 86 -10.17 -28.49 26.47
CA LYS A 86 -9.09 -28.73 27.40
C LYS A 86 -8.00 -27.69 27.23
N LEU A 87 -7.50 -27.21 28.36
CA LEU A 87 -6.31 -26.38 28.40
C LEU A 87 -5.07 -27.21 28.09
N ASP A 88 -4.11 -26.65 27.35
CA ASP A 88 -2.79 -27.25 27.20
C ASP A 88 -2.16 -27.51 28.59
N PRO A 89 -1.62 -28.72 28.83
CA PRO A 89 -1.17 -29.12 30.17
C PRO A 89 -0.05 -28.25 30.74
N TYR A 90 0.69 -27.51 29.90
CA TYR A 90 1.79 -26.65 30.33
C TYR A 90 1.44 -25.16 30.35
N PHE A 91 0.26 -24.76 29.84
CA PHE A 91 -0.13 -23.35 29.82
C PHE A 91 -0.26 -22.76 31.22
N LEU A 92 -0.77 -23.52 32.20
CA LEU A 92 -0.95 -23.01 33.56
C LEU A 92 0.40 -22.66 34.23
N GLU A 93 1.45 -23.43 33.94
CA GLU A 93 2.81 -23.12 34.42
C GLU A 93 3.34 -21.83 33.79
N PHE A 94 3.16 -21.68 32.47
CA PHE A 94 3.49 -20.45 31.76
C PHE A 94 2.73 -19.23 32.30
N TYR A 95 1.40 -19.36 32.48
CA TYR A 95 0.51 -18.30 32.96
C TYR A 95 0.95 -17.77 34.34
N ASN A 96 1.27 -18.67 35.27
CA ASN A 96 1.72 -18.29 36.60
C ASN A 96 3.11 -17.64 36.57
N TRP A 97 4.04 -18.22 35.81
CA TRP A 97 5.38 -17.66 35.64
C TRP A 97 5.34 -16.25 35.01
N ALA A 98 4.51 -16.07 33.98
CA ALA A 98 4.35 -14.79 33.28
C ALA A 98 3.85 -13.71 34.24
N LYS A 99 2.93 -14.06 35.14
CA LYS A 99 2.40 -13.14 36.17
C LYS A 99 3.49 -12.69 37.14
N GLU A 100 4.29 -13.64 37.62
CA GLU A 100 5.39 -13.38 38.55
C GLU A 100 6.51 -12.54 37.92
N ASN A 101 6.65 -12.59 36.59
CA ASN A 101 7.76 -11.96 35.86
C ASN A 101 7.34 -10.74 35.03
N ASN A 102 6.14 -10.19 35.25
CA ASN A 102 5.63 -9.02 34.52
C ASN A 102 5.70 -9.22 33.00
N VAL A 103 5.17 -10.36 32.53
CA VAL A 103 5.00 -10.69 31.11
C VAL A 103 3.50 -10.72 30.82
N PRO A 104 2.93 -9.64 30.25
CA PRO A 104 1.52 -9.61 29.88
C PRO A 104 1.22 -10.65 28.80
N ILE A 105 0.10 -11.36 28.98
CA ILE A 105 -0.46 -12.29 28.01
C ILE A 105 -1.61 -11.59 27.29
N VAL A 106 -1.55 -11.52 25.97
CA VAL A 106 -2.58 -10.90 25.13
C VAL A 106 -3.12 -11.97 24.20
N VAL A 107 -4.33 -12.42 24.48
CA VAL A 107 -5.04 -13.39 23.67
C VAL A 107 -5.72 -12.65 22.52
N VAL A 108 -5.31 -12.92 21.29
CA VAL A 108 -5.83 -12.29 20.07
C VAL A 108 -6.49 -13.37 19.22
N SER A 109 -7.81 -13.50 19.32
CA SER A 109 -8.53 -14.67 18.80
C SER A 109 -9.70 -14.30 17.90
N SER A 110 -9.90 -15.09 16.83
CA SER A 110 -11.10 -14.98 15.98
C SER A 110 -12.37 -15.50 16.66
N GLY A 111 -12.27 -16.12 17.84
CA GLY A 111 -13.42 -16.52 18.65
C GLY A 111 -14.18 -15.35 19.27
N MET A 112 -15.03 -15.63 20.27
CA MET A 112 -15.88 -14.62 20.91
C MET A 112 -15.50 -14.39 22.38
N ILE A 113 -15.39 -13.12 22.79
CA ILE A 113 -14.98 -12.69 24.14
C ILE A 113 -15.70 -13.47 25.25
N PRO A 114 -17.05 -13.59 25.27
CA PRO A 114 -17.72 -14.26 26.40
C PRO A 114 -17.40 -15.76 26.50
N ILE A 115 -17.16 -16.45 25.37
CA ILE A 115 -16.77 -17.87 25.37
C ILE A 115 -15.36 -18.01 25.96
N ILE A 116 -14.41 -17.23 25.44
CA ILE A 116 -13.01 -17.28 25.87
C ILE A 116 -12.89 -16.94 27.36
N GLN A 117 -13.61 -15.90 27.82
CA GLN A 117 -13.67 -15.54 29.24
C GLN A 117 -14.22 -16.68 30.11
N ALA A 118 -15.35 -17.27 29.71
CA ALA A 118 -15.98 -18.35 30.48
C ALA A 118 -15.11 -19.62 30.53
N LEU A 119 -14.36 -19.91 29.46
CA LEU A 119 -13.41 -21.02 29.42
C LEU A 119 -12.20 -20.75 30.31
N PHE A 120 -11.61 -19.56 30.27
CA PHE A 120 -10.53 -19.20 31.19
C PHE A 120 -10.96 -19.25 32.65
N GLU A 121 -12.15 -18.75 32.99
CA GLU A 121 -12.70 -18.85 34.34
C GLU A 121 -12.84 -20.30 34.81
N ALA A 122 -13.30 -21.19 33.92
CA ALA A 122 -13.41 -22.62 34.21
C ALA A 122 -12.03 -23.28 34.38
N PHE A 123 -11.05 -22.93 33.55
CA PHE A 123 -9.70 -23.52 33.60
C PHE A 123 -8.87 -23.00 34.77
N LEU A 124 -8.97 -21.71 35.10
CA LEU A 124 -8.18 -21.07 36.15
C LEU A 124 -8.89 -21.09 37.52
N GLY A 125 -10.20 -21.34 37.55
CA GLY A 125 -11.02 -21.29 38.76
C GLY A 125 -11.29 -19.87 39.28
N HIS A 126 -10.90 -18.84 38.53
CA HIS A 126 -11.12 -17.44 38.85
C HIS A 126 -11.11 -16.59 37.57
N THR A 127 -11.71 -15.40 37.61
CA THR A 127 -11.61 -14.42 36.51
C THR A 127 -10.15 -13.94 36.35
N PRO A 128 -9.57 -13.97 35.14
CA PRO A 128 -8.22 -13.46 34.91
C PRO A 128 -8.09 -11.98 35.26
N ASP A 129 -6.94 -11.56 35.80
CA ASP A 129 -6.64 -10.12 35.98
C ASP A 129 -6.39 -9.52 34.58
N PRO A 130 -7.15 -8.51 34.14
CA PRO A 130 -6.98 -7.92 32.80
C PRO A 130 -5.61 -7.29 32.57
N ARG A 131 -4.86 -6.95 33.63
CA ARG A 131 -3.47 -6.47 33.52
C ARG A 131 -2.45 -7.58 33.27
N HIS A 132 -2.83 -8.83 33.55
CA HIS A 132 -2.00 -10.01 33.35
C HIS A 132 -2.39 -10.78 32.08
N LEU A 133 -3.69 -10.99 31.88
CA LEU A 133 -4.24 -11.64 30.71
C LEU A 133 -5.36 -10.79 30.12
N THR A 134 -5.13 -10.23 28.93
CA THR A 134 -6.14 -9.48 28.17
C THR A 134 -6.68 -10.35 27.03
N ILE A 135 -7.99 -10.27 26.77
CA ILE A 135 -8.65 -10.95 25.65
C ILE A 135 -9.11 -9.88 24.65
N VAL A 136 -8.63 -10.01 23.42
CA VAL A 136 -9.04 -9.22 22.26
C VAL A 136 -9.60 -10.20 21.24
N ALA A 137 -10.90 -10.12 20.98
CA ALA A 137 -11.60 -11.06 20.11
C ALA A 137 -12.88 -10.44 19.54
N ASN A 138 -13.60 -11.20 18.72
CA ASN A 138 -14.96 -10.85 18.30
C ASN A 138 -15.91 -10.89 19.51
N ASP A 139 -17.12 -10.36 19.32
CA ASP A 139 -18.16 -10.36 20.34
C ASP A 139 -19.41 -11.09 19.81
N VAL A 140 -20.45 -11.19 20.62
CA VAL A 140 -21.75 -11.79 20.27
C VAL A 140 -22.84 -10.72 20.28
N GLU A 141 -23.79 -10.83 19.36
CA GLU A 141 -24.98 -9.98 19.35
C GLU A 141 -26.25 -10.75 18.98
N SER A 142 -27.39 -10.08 19.15
CA SER A 142 -28.71 -10.61 18.80
C SER A 142 -28.84 -10.82 17.29
N ARG A 143 -29.35 -11.99 16.89
CA ARG A 143 -29.76 -12.27 15.51
C ARG A 143 -31.24 -11.93 15.33
N ASP A 144 -31.55 -11.05 14.38
CA ASP A 144 -32.91 -10.65 14.04
C ASP A 144 -33.75 -10.14 15.23
N GLY A 145 -33.11 -9.54 16.24
CA GLY A 145 -33.78 -9.04 17.44
C GLY A 145 -34.21 -10.12 18.45
N LYS A 146 -33.77 -11.37 18.28
CA LYS A 146 -34.02 -12.47 19.22
C LYS A 146 -33.13 -12.37 20.46
N ASP A 147 -33.56 -12.98 21.57
CA ASP A 147 -32.69 -13.20 22.71
C ASP A 147 -31.54 -14.16 22.34
N ILE A 148 -30.29 -13.81 22.68
CA ILE A 148 -29.08 -14.57 22.30
C ILE A 148 -29.08 -16.01 22.85
N ASN A 149 -29.84 -16.28 23.91
CA ASN A 149 -29.95 -17.60 24.52
C ASN A 149 -31.13 -18.41 23.96
N SER A 150 -31.91 -17.84 23.04
CA SER A 150 -32.89 -18.61 22.27
C SER A 150 -32.19 -19.39 21.15
N PRO A 151 -32.72 -20.56 20.74
CA PRO A 151 -32.18 -21.31 19.62
C PRO A 151 -32.09 -20.48 18.34
N GLY A 152 -30.88 -20.39 17.76
CA GLY A 152 -30.57 -19.55 16.60
C GLY A 152 -30.77 -18.05 16.84
N GLY A 153 -30.67 -17.60 18.10
CA GLY A 153 -30.93 -16.22 18.52
C GLY A 153 -29.71 -15.30 18.56
N TRP A 154 -28.51 -15.83 18.36
CA TRP A 154 -27.25 -15.08 18.43
C TRP A 154 -26.53 -15.07 17.09
N GLN A 155 -25.67 -14.09 16.85
CA GLN A 155 -24.76 -14.02 15.71
C GLN A 155 -23.43 -13.40 16.15
N ILE A 156 -22.37 -13.65 15.39
CA ILE A 156 -21.07 -13.03 15.65
C ILE A 156 -21.11 -11.53 15.35
N LYS A 157 -20.58 -10.74 16.28
CA LYS A 157 -20.28 -9.32 16.11
C LYS A 157 -18.78 -9.17 15.89
N TYR A 158 -18.40 -8.90 14.65
CA TYR A 158 -16.99 -8.78 14.28
C TYR A 158 -16.29 -7.63 15.00
N HIS A 159 -15.04 -7.86 15.38
CA HIS A 159 -14.16 -6.91 16.05
C HIS A 159 -13.81 -5.74 15.13
N ASP A 160 -13.61 -6.04 13.84
CA ASP A 160 -13.32 -5.05 12.81
C ASP A 160 -14.00 -5.38 11.46
N ASN A 161 -13.75 -4.53 10.47
CA ASN A 161 -14.33 -4.65 9.15
C ASN A 161 -13.44 -5.37 8.13
N SER A 162 -12.32 -5.98 8.56
CA SER A 162 -11.43 -6.74 7.68
C SER A 162 -12.11 -7.99 7.09
N HIS A 163 -11.47 -8.62 6.10
CA HIS A 163 -11.91 -9.89 5.54
C HIS A 163 -11.64 -11.09 6.47
N PHE A 164 -10.92 -10.88 7.58
CA PHE A 164 -10.82 -11.81 8.69
C PHE A 164 -11.97 -11.63 9.71
N GLY A 165 -12.56 -10.43 9.76
CA GLY A 165 -13.50 -10.02 10.80
C GLY A 165 -12.84 -9.70 12.15
N HIS A 166 -11.61 -10.18 12.35
CA HIS A 166 -10.66 -9.76 13.37
C HIS A 166 -9.23 -9.88 12.81
N ASP A 167 -8.67 -8.77 12.32
CA ASP A 167 -7.28 -8.70 11.87
C ASP A 167 -6.36 -8.55 13.10
N LYS A 168 -5.77 -9.68 13.50
CA LYS A 168 -4.91 -9.79 14.67
C LYS A 168 -3.69 -8.85 14.63
N SER A 169 -3.26 -8.40 13.44
CA SER A 169 -2.13 -7.46 13.29
C SER A 169 -2.44 -6.08 13.88
N LEU A 170 -3.70 -5.67 13.91
CA LEU A 170 -4.11 -4.34 14.36
C LEU A 170 -3.82 -4.12 15.85
N GLU A 171 -3.90 -5.18 16.65
CA GLU A 171 -3.59 -5.12 18.10
C GLU A 171 -2.07 -5.08 18.35
N ILE A 172 -1.26 -5.68 17.47
CA ILE A 172 0.19 -5.82 17.67
C ILE A 172 0.97 -4.62 17.13
N LYS A 173 0.57 -4.08 15.97
CA LYS A 173 1.23 -2.97 15.27
C LYS A 173 1.61 -1.78 16.16
N PRO A 174 0.74 -1.29 17.07
CA PRO A 174 1.10 -0.17 17.94
C PRO A 174 2.30 -0.46 18.86
N TYR A 175 2.50 -1.71 19.26
CA TYR A 175 3.63 -2.16 20.08
C TYR A 175 4.87 -2.43 19.23
N ALA A 176 4.70 -2.99 18.03
CA ALA A 176 5.78 -3.21 17.06
C ALA A 176 6.42 -1.89 16.62
N ALA A 177 5.63 -0.81 16.52
CA ALA A 177 6.07 0.53 16.15
C ALA A 177 6.79 1.30 17.28
N LEU A 178 6.93 0.74 18.48
CA LEU A 178 7.62 1.41 19.57
C LEU A 178 9.13 1.56 19.30
N PRO A 179 9.76 2.67 19.73
CA PRO A 179 11.21 2.83 19.67
C PRO A 179 11.97 1.68 20.35
N ALA A 180 13.11 1.26 19.81
CA ALA A 180 13.85 0.08 20.28
C ALA A 180 14.26 0.14 21.77
N ASP A 181 14.43 1.33 22.34
CA ASP A 181 14.74 1.55 23.75
C ASP A 181 13.52 1.41 24.69
N LYS A 182 12.30 1.46 24.13
CA LYS A 182 11.03 1.38 24.86
C LYS A 182 10.17 0.17 24.46
N ARG A 183 10.60 -0.57 23.43
CA ARG A 183 9.86 -1.69 22.84
C ARG A 183 10.19 -3.01 23.56
N PRO A 184 9.21 -3.68 24.17
CA PRO A 184 9.42 -5.04 24.69
C PRO A 184 9.66 -6.02 23.54
N THR A 185 10.25 -7.18 23.84
CA THR A 185 10.29 -8.28 22.86
C THR A 185 8.86 -8.80 22.67
N LEU A 186 8.42 -8.87 21.42
CA LEU A 186 7.07 -9.32 21.07
C LEU A 186 7.14 -10.77 20.60
N LEU A 187 6.42 -11.66 21.26
CA LEU A 187 6.35 -13.08 20.92
C LEU A 187 4.91 -13.41 20.51
N TYR A 188 4.74 -14.30 19.53
CA TYR A 188 3.41 -14.77 19.10
C TYR A 188 3.35 -16.30 19.08
N ALA A 189 2.26 -16.89 19.54
CA ALA A 189 1.95 -18.31 19.32
C ALA A 189 0.62 -18.48 18.57
N GLY A 190 0.61 -19.33 17.56
CA GLY A 190 -0.59 -19.62 16.76
C GLY A 190 -0.53 -20.99 16.09
N ASP A 191 -1.66 -21.41 15.54
CA ASP A 191 -1.84 -22.69 14.88
C ASP A 191 -2.50 -22.56 13.49
N GLY A 192 -3.25 -21.50 13.23
CA GLY A 192 -4.09 -21.35 12.05
C GLY A 192 -3.66 -20.25 11.08
N MET A 193 -4.25 -20.24 9.89
CA MET A 193 -3.98 -19.21 8.88
C MET A 193 -4.38 -17.79 9.32
N SER A 194 -5.34 -17.67 10.25
CA SER A 194 -5.76 -16.38 10.79
C SER A 194 -4.66 -15.68 11.59
N ASP A 195 -3.62 -16.41 11.98
CA ASP A 195 -2.45 -15.91 12.71
C ASP A 195 -1.40 -15.26 11.80
N LEU A 196 -1.55 -15.39 10.49
CA LEU A 196 -0.56 -14.89 9.55
C LEU A 196 -0.35 -13.37 9.67
N SER A 197 -1.43 -12.61 9.82
CA SER A 197 -1.30 -11.15 9.95
C SER A 197 -0.59 -10.76 11.24
N ALA A 198 -0.78 -11.53 12.33
CA ALA A 198 -0.07 -11.33 13.59
C ALA A 198 1.41 -11.74 13.53
N ALA A 199 1.71 -12.83 12.82
CA ALA A 199 3.05 -13.41 12.71
C ALA A 199 4.09 -12.42 12.16
N ARG A 200 3.68 -11.54 11.24
CA ARG A 200 4.57 -10.54 10.62
C ARG A 200 4.96 -9.37 11.53
N GLU A 201 4.24 -9.18 12.63
CA GLU A 201 4.37 -8.02 13.52
C GLU A 201 5.16 -8.32 14.81
N THR A 202 5.71 -9.53 14.94
CA THR A 202 6.39 -10.00 16.17
C THR A 202 7.85 -10.40 15.93
N ASP A 203 8.65 -10.44 17.01
CA ASP A 203 10.09 -10.77 16.93
C ASP A 203 10.36 -12.27 16.80
N LEU A 204 9.40 -13.11 17.22
CA LEU A 204 9.48 -14.57 17.13
C LEU A 204 8.07 -15.18 17.08
N LEU A 205 7.83 -15.97 16.03
CA LEU A 205 6.64 -16.78 15.86
C LEU A 205 6.85 -18.20 16.39
N PHE A 206 5.93 -18.68 17.21
CA PHE A 206 5.74 -20.09 17.54
C PHE A 206 4.55 -20.63 16.73
N ALA A 207 4.80 -21.58 15.83
CA ALA A 207 3.76 -22.22 15.02
C ALA A 207 3.52 -23.66 15.48
N LYS A 208 2.25 -24.03 15.67
CA LYS A 208 1.86 -25.35 16.20
C LYS A 208 2.22 -26.46 15.21
N LYS A 209 2.91 -27.49 15.69
CA LYS A 209 3.38 -28.62 14.86
C LYS A 209 2.21 -29.29 14.13
N GLY A 210 2.36 -29.47 12.82
CA GLY A 210 1.43 -30.24 11.99
C GLY A 210 0.14 -29.49 11.64
N GLN A 211 0.08 -28.18 11.89
CA GLN A 211 -1.05 -27.31 11.55
C GLN A 211 -0.74 -26.43 10.34
N ASP A 212 -1.79 -25.84 9.75
CA ASP A 212 -1.73 -25.09 8.49
C ASP A 212 -0.73 -23.92 8.53
N LEU A 213 -0.52 -23.28 9.69
CA LEU A 213 0.44 -22.19 9.84
C LEU A 213 1.90 -22.62 9.58
N VAL A 214 2.28 -23.85 9.96
CA VAL A 214 3.63 -24.39 9.68
C VAL A 214 3.82 -24.55 8.19
N THR A 215 2.88 -25.21 7.50
CA THR A 215 2.92 -25.42 6.05
C THR A 215 3.05 -24.09 5.31
N TYR A 216 2.22 -23.11 5.68
CA TYR A 216 2.26 -21.78 5.09
C TYR A 216 3.63 -21.11 5.29
N CYS A 217 4.19 -21.16 6.50
CA CYS A 217 5.47 -20.53 6.78
C CYS A 217 6.63 -21.18 6.02
N GLU A 218 6.60 -22.51 5.85
CA GLU A 218 7.56 -23.24 5.02
C GLU A 218 7.48 -22.84 3.54
N GLU A 219 6.27 -22.82 2.98
CA GLU A 219 6.04 -22.46 1.57
C GLU A 219 6.43 -21.02 1.24
N ASN A 220 6.26 -20.11 2.20
CA ASN A 220 6.48 -18.67 2.00
C ASN A 220 7.77 -18.12 2.62
N GLY A 221 8.62 -18.99 3.19
CA GLY A 221 9.90 -18.61 3.79
C GLY A 221 9.77 -17.66 4.99
N VAL A 222 8.67 -17.74 5.75
CA VAL A 222 8.47 -16.96 6.98
C VAL A 222 9.25 -17.65 8.11
N PRO A 223 10.10 -16.97 8.89
CA PRO A 223 10.79 -17.60 10.02
C PRO A 223 9.84 -17.97 11.17
N PHE A 224 9.87 -19.21 11.65
CA PHE A 224 9.03 -19.68 12.76
C PHE A 224 9.69 -20.78 13.58
N THR A 225 9.32 -20.91 14.85
CA THR A 225 9.71 -22.03 15.72
C THR A 225 8.53 -22.97 15.88
N VAL A 226 8.74 -24.26 15.62
CA VAL A 226 7.70 -25.27 15.85
C VAL A 226 7.52 -25.50 17.36
N PHE A 227 6.27 -25.56 17.83
CA PHE A 227 5.94 -26.06 19.17
C PHE A 227 4.90 -27.18 19.10
N GLU A 228 5.04 -28.18 19.97
CA GLU A 228 4.03 -29.25 20.14
C GLU A 228 3.04 -28.91 21.25
N ASP A 229 3.54 -28.34 22.34
CA ASP A 229 2.79 -27.93 23.53
C ASP A 229 3.46 -26.70 24.17
N TRP A 230 2.85 -26.16 25.22
CA TRP A 230 3.35 -24.94 25.87
C TRP A 230 4.67 -25.12 26.64
N SER A 231 5.19 -26.34 26.81
CA SER A 231 6.48 -26.54 27.48
C SER A 231 7.64 -25.91 26.70
N THR A 232 7.58 -26.00 25.36
CA THR A 232 8.61 -25.43 24.47
C THR A 232 8.53 -23.91 24.41
N ILE A 233 7.30 -23.38 24.30
CA ILE A 233 7.04 -21.94 24.39
C ILE A 233 7.58 -21.40 25.71
N PHE A 234 7.25 -22.08 26.82
CA PHE A 234 7.65 -21.64 28.14
C PHE A 234 9.17 -21.65 28.33
N ALA A 235 9.85 -22.74 27.97
CA ALA A 235 11.29 -22.85 28.08
C ALA A 235 12.01 -21.76 27.25
N THR A 236 11.54 -21.51 26.03
CA THR A 236 12.12 -20.52 25.12
C THR A 236 11.89 -19.10 25.62
N THR A 237 10.66 -18.77 26.03
CA THR A 237 10.31 -17.45 26.56
C THR A 237 11.08 -17.14 27.83
N LYS A 238 11.23 -18.11 28.73
CA LYS A 238 12.03 -17.99 29.95
C LYS A 238 13.50 -17.74 29.64
N ALA A 239 14.07 -18.44 28.65
CA ALA A 239 15.45 -18.23 28.23
C ALA A 239 15.68 -16.84 27.61
N ILE A 240 14.72 -16.33 26.83
CA ILE A 240 14.75 -14.95 26.28
C ILE A 240 14.66 -13.94 27.43
N TYR A 241 13.72 -14.11 28.35
CA TYR A 241 13.51 -13.22 29.49
C TYR A 241 14.73 -13.10 30.40
N GLN A 242 15.44 -14.22 30.61
CA GLN A 242 16.67 -14.29 31.39
C GLN A 242 17.93 -13.83 30.63
N GLY A 243 17.83 -13.55 29.33
CA GLY A 243 18.96 -13.17 28.48
C GLY A 243 19.90 -14.31 28.13
N ALA A 244 19.51 -15.57 28.36
CA ALA A 244 20.29 -16.75 27.95
C ALA A 244 20.29 -16.96 26.43
N THR A 245 19.25 -16.46 25.75
CA THR A 245 19.16 -16.37 24.29
C THR A 245 18.42 -15.08 23.90
N SER A 246 18.26 -14.81 22.61
CA SER A 246 17.45 -13.70 22.10
C SER A 246 16.44 -14.20 21.07
N ALA A 247 15.30 -13.52 20.93
CA ALA A 247 14.30 -13.84 19.91
C ALA A 247 14.93 -13.94 18.51
N LYS A 248 15.81 -13.00 18.16
CA LYS A 248 16.59 -13.00 16.91
C LYS A 248 17.46 -14.25 16.73
N LYS A 249 18.10 -14.75 17.80
CA LYS A 249 18.93 -15.96 17.73
C LYS A 249 18.07 -17.20 17.52
N VAL A 250 16.93 -17.29 18.20
CA VAL A 250 15.97 -18.39 18.03
C VAL A 250 15.38 -18.37 16.61
N ALA A 251 14.94 -17.20 16.13
CA ALA A 251 14.43 -17.02 14.78
C ALA A 251 15.48 -17.37 13.71
N ALA A 252 16.75 -17.01 13.91
CA ALA A 252 17.82 -17.38 12.97
C ALA A 252 18.07 -18.89 12.91
N GLN A 253 17.97 -19.60 14.05
CA GLN A 253 18.10 -21.06 14.09
C GLN A 253 16.93 -21.77 13.38
N ALA A 254 15.74 -21.20 13.45
CA ALA A 254 14.58 -21.66 12.69
C ALA A 254 14.81 -21.56 11.17
N VAL A 255 15.46 -20.50 10.68
CA VAL A 255 15.77 -20.33 9.24
C VAL A 255 16.78 -21.38 8.74
N GLU A 256 17.70 -21.86 9.58
CA GLU A 256 18.62 -22.95 9.21
C GLU A 256 17.89 -24.28 8.97
N HIS A 257 16.74 -24.52 9.62
CA HIS A 257 15.91 -25.72 9.38
C HIS A 257 15.10 -25.67 8.08
N LEU A 258 14.88 -24.48 7.51
CA LEU A 258 14.20 -24.27 6.22
C LEU A 258 15.11 -24.51 5.00
N GLN A 259 16.41 -24.74 5.21
CA GLN A 259 17.32 -25.16 4.15
C GLN A 259 17.16 -26.67 3.89
N PRO A 260 17.07 -27.12 2.63
CA PRO A 260 16.78 -28.53 2.32
C PRO A 260 17.85 -29.44 2.92
N GLN A 261 17.46 -30.26 3.90
CA GLN A 261 18.30 -31.31 4.45
C GLN A 261 18.54 -32.38 3.36
N ALA A 262 19.78 -32.55 2.95
CA ALA A 262 20.18 -33.66 2.10
C ALA A 262 19.86 -34.99 2.81
N ALA A 263 19.00 -35.79 2.18
CA ALA A 263 18.51 -37.06 2.73
C ALA A 263 19.66 -38.02 3.07
N ASP A 264 19.62 -38.49 4.32
CA ASP A 264 20.57 -39.40 4.95
C ASP A 264 20.29 -40.84 4.47
N SER A 265 21.17 -41.41 3.64
CA SER A 265 21.16 -42.83 3.30
C SER A 265 22.17 -43.60 4.16
N ARG A 266 21.70 -44.20 5.26
CA ARG A 266 22.50 -45.13 6.06
C ARG A 266 22.25 -46.58 5.64
N PHE A 267 23.27 -47.21 5.05
CA PHE A 267 23.52 -48.64 5.21
C PHE A 267 25.02 -48.88 5.48
N ALA A 268 25.26 -49.39 6.69
CA ALA A 268 26.31 -50.31 7.14
C ALA A 268 27.81 -50.12 6.78
N THR A 269 28.56 -49.93 7.88
CA THR A 269 29.83 -50.61 8.28
C THR A 269 31.19 -50.24 7.67
N ASP A 270 32.03 -49.75 8.59
CA ASP A 270 33.44 -50.10 8.86
C ASP A 270 34.61 -49.32 8.22
N GLY A 271 35.34 -48.63 9.11
CA GLY A 271 36.80 -48.47 9.19
C GLY A 271 37.67 -48.32 7.95
N ARG A 272 38.06 -47.06 7.65
CA ARG A 272 39.43 -46.53 7.40
C ARG A 272 39.41 -45.36 6.40
N LEU A 273 39.93 -44.19 6.82
CA LEU A 273 40.09 -42.99 6.00
C LEU A 273 41.18 -43.15 4.90
N PRO A 274 40.88 -42.87 3.61
CA PRO A 274 41.89 -42.68 2.59
C PRO A 274 41.83 -41.28 1.94
N LYS A 275 42.93 -40.92 1.26
CA LYS A 275 43.34 -39.64 0.62
C LYS A 275 42.31 -38.76 -0.12
N MET A 276 41.03 -39.13 -0.26
CA MET A 276 39.96 -38.31 -0.87
C MET A 276 39.59 -37.07 -0.03
N THR A 277 39.81 -37.09 1.28
CA THR A 277 39.37 -36.04 2.21
C THR A 277 40.06 -34.68 1.96
N ARG A 278 41.30 -34.66 1.45
CA ARG A 278 41.98 -33.39 1.12
C ARG A 278 41.40 -32.68 -0.10
N ARG A 279 40.84 -33.43 -1.07
CA ARG A 279 40.23 -32.85 -2.27
C ARG A 279 38.85 -32.31 -1.96
N ILE A 280 38.07 -33.03 -1.15
CA ILE A 280 36.73 -32.60 -0.68
C ILE A 280 36.83 -31.37 0.22
N ILE A 281 37.80 -31.33 1.14
CA ILE A 281 38.04 -30.14 1.97
C ILE A 281 38.45 -28.94 1.11
N ARG A 282 39.30 -29.14 0.10
CA ARG A 282 39.68 -28.05 -0.81
C ARG A 282 38.51 -27.54 -1.65
N THR A 283 37.67 -28.44 -2.17
CA THR A 283 36.46 -28.06 -2.92
C THR A 283 35.44 -27.38 -2.00
N GLY A 284 35.28 -27.84 -0.76
CA GLY A 284 34.43 -27.21 0.24
C GLY A 284 34.88 -25.80 0.58
N VAL A 285 36.18 -25.60 0.87
CA VAL A 285 36.74 -24.25 1.10
C VAL A 285 36.61 -23.37 -0.14
N GLN A 286 36.82 -23.91 -1.34
CA GLN A 286 36.64 -23.16 -2.59
C GLN A 286 35.18 -22.76 -2.82
N LEU A 287 34.21 -23.63 -2.49
CA LEU A 287 32.78 -23.33 -2.55
C LEU A 287 32.35 -22.32 -1.48
N THR A 288 32.88 -22.40 -0.27
CA THR A 288 32.61 -21.42 0.79
C THR A 288 33.18 -20.05 0.43
N VAL A 289 34.41 -19.99 -0.09
CA VAL A 289 35.01 -18.74 -0.57
C VAL A 289 34.25 -18.20 -1.78
N PHE A 290 33.85 -19.05 -2.72
CA PHE A 290 33.02 -18.64 -3.86
C PHE A 290 31.66 -18.11 -3.41
N GLY A 291 30.97 -18.81 -2.50
CA GLY A 291 29.71 -18.38 -1.91
C GLY A 291 29.84 -17.08 -1.13
N PHE A 292 30.93 -16.89 -0.40
CA PHE A 292 31.22 -15.64 0.30
C PHE A 292 31.51 -14.48 -0.67
N VAL A 293 32.24 -14.74 -1.76
CA VAL A 293 32.46 -13.75 -2.82
C VAL A 293 31.16 -13.41 -3.54
N VAL A 294 30.32 -14.39 -3.87
CA VAL A 294 28.98 -14.19 -4.46
C VAL A 294 28.10 -13.41 -3.50
N PHE A 295 28.11 -13.73 -2.20
CA PHE A 295 27.37 -12.99 -1.19
C PHE A 295 27.85 -11.53 -1.06
N LEU A 296 29.17 -11.29 -1.06
CA LEU A 296 29.71 -9.93 -1.09
C LEU A 296 29.38 -9.21 -2.40
N LEU A 297 29.32 -9.92 -3.52
CA LEU A 297 28.90 -9.38 -4.81
C LEU A 297 27.42 -9.01 -4.78
N ILE A 298 26.55 -9.87 -4.24
CA ILE A 298 25.13 -9.60 -4.04
C ILE A 298 24.94 -8.44 -3.08
N LEU A 299 25.66 -8.36 -1.96
CA LEU A 299 25.62 -7.22 -1.05
C LEU A 299 26.13 -5.93 -1.70
N PHE A 300 27.17 -6.02 -2.52
CA PHE A 300 27.71 -4.88 -3.24
C PHE A 300 26.75 -4.41 -4.35
N ILE A 301 26.14 -5.33 -5.09
CA ILE A 301 25.13 -5.06 -6.10
C ILE A 301 23.87 -4.53 -5.41
N ASP A 302 23.40 -5.13 -4.33
CA ASP A 302 22.22 -4.67 -3.57
C ASP A 302 22.42 -3.29 -2.98
N LYS A 303 23.60 -3.02 -2.42
CA LYS A 303 23.97 -1.68 -1.95
C LYS A 303 23.94 -0.63 -3.08
N ARG A 304 24.10 -1.04 -4.34
CA ARG A 304 24.20 -0.14 -5.49
C ARG A 304 22.94 -0.12 -6.37
N PHE A 305 22.14 -1.18 -6.36
CA PHE A 305 21.05 -1.45 -7.29
C PHE A 305 19.78 -2.03 -6.62
N ARG A 306 19.75 -2.21 -5.29
CA ARG A 306 18.59 -2.75 -4.53
C ARG A 306 17.97 -4.01 -5.16
N VAL A 307 18.73 -5.09 -5.21
CA VAL A 307 18.30 -6.39 -5.78
C VAL A 307 17.63 -7.30 -4.73
N LEU A 308 17.70 -6.96 -3.45
CA LEU A 308 17.02 -7.69 -2.37
C LEU A 308 15.56 -7.21 -2.20
N PRO A 309 14.66 -8.07 -1.70
CA PRO A 309 13.23 -7.78 -1.57
C PRO A 309 12.94 -6.51 -0.75
N ASN A 310 11.88 -5.78 -1.15
CA ASN A 310 11.46 -4.52 -0.52
C ASN A 310 11.07 -4.64 0.96
N SER A 311 10.77 -5.84 1.45
CA SER A 311 10.56 -6.13 2.88
C SER A 311 11.77 -5.79 3.75
N ILE A 312 12.97 -5.68 3.16
CA ILE A 312 14.22 -5.29 3.83
C ILE A 312 14.45 -3.77 3.74
N HIS A 313 13.83 -3.08 2.76
CA HIS A 313 14.14 -1.69 2.40
C HIS A 313 13.00 -0.68 2.61
N GLY A 314 11.79 -1.11 2.98
CA GLY A 314 10.61 -0.25 3.02
C GLY A 314 9.89 -0.20 4.36
N HIS A 315 10.02 0.91 5.08
CA HIS A 315 8.89 1.56 5.76
C HIS A 315 9.16 3.06 5.90
N LEU A 316 8.46 3.86 5.08
CA LEU A 316 8.15 5.26 5.37
C LEU A 316 6.64 5.31 5.57
N PRO A 317 6.17 5.82 6.72
CA PRO A 317 6.08 7.26 6.91
C PRO A 317 6.67 7.74 8.25
N THR A 318 7.52 8.77 8.20
CA THR A 318 8.17 9.38 9.38
C THR A 318 7.40 10.58 9.93
N HIS A 319 6.16 10.36 10.37
CA HIS A 319 5.35 11.44 10.93
C HIS A 319 4.98 11.17 12.40
N HIS A 320 5.70 11.85 13.30
CA HIS A 320 5.28 12.02 14.69
C HIS A 320 4.94 13.51 14.92
N PRO A 321 3.73 13.84 15.41
CA PRO A 321 3.39 15.19 15.82
C PRO A 321 4.36 15.69 16.91
N GLY A 322 4.75 16.97 16.88
CA GLY A 322 5.56 17.61 17.92
C GLY A 322 7.08 17.49 17.77
N LEU A 323 7.61 17.06 16.61
CA LEU A 323 9.05 17.10 16.30
C LEU A 323 9.43 18.40 15.56
N VAL A 324 10.53 19.01 15.97
CA VAL A 324 11.15 20.18 15.30
C VAL A 324 12.57 19.86 14.85
N VAL A 325 12.97 20.43 13.72
CA VAL A 325 14.31 20.28 13.14
C VAL A 325 15.29 21.20 13.86
N THR A 326 16.40 20.65 14.36
CA THR A 326 17.41 21.41 15.12
C THR A 326 18.71 21.61 14.34
N ASP A 327 19.02 20.75 13.37
CA ASP A 327 20.17 20.89 12.48
C ASP A 327 19.94 20.18 11.15
N VAL A 328 20.66 20.60 10.11
CA VAL A 328 20.65 20.01 8.77
C VAL A 328 22.06 20.04 8.22
N THR A 329 22.49 18.97 7.57
CA THR A 329 23.79 18.92 6.91
C THR A 329 23.77 17.97 5.72
N ILE A 330 24.82 18.01 4.90
CA ILE A 330 25.04 17.07 3.80
C ILE A 330 26.34 16.34 4.06
N THR A 331 26.32 15.03 3.84
CA THR A 331 27.53 14.21 3.76
C THR A 331 27.74 13.76 2.32
N THR A 332 29.00 13.64 1.93
CA THR A 332 29.40 13.10 0.63
C THR A 332 30.41 11.98 0.88
N CYS A 333 30.26 10.89 0.16
CA CYS A 333 31.17 9.76 0.22
C CYS A 333 31.57 9.31 -1.18
N SER A 334 32.68 8.59 -1.22
CA SER A 334 33.29 8.09 -2.44
C SER A 334 33.49 6.58 -2.35
N ALA A 335 33.02 5.84 -3.34
CA ALA A 335 33.27 4.42 -3.47
C ALA A 335 34.76 4.09 -3.68
N VAL A 336 35.58 5.08 -4.07
CA VAL A 336 37.04 4.93 -4.27
C VAL A 336 37.81 5.13 -2.95
N ASN A 337 37.27 5.91 -2.01
CA ASN A 337 37.87 6.11 -0.70
C ASN A 337 37.14 5.25 0.35
N VAL A 338 37.74 4.12 0.70
CA VAL A 338 37.19 3.15 1.68
C VAL A 338 36.99 3.70 3.10
N PHE A 339 37.60 4.85 3.42
CA PHE A 339 37.41 5.54 4.71
C PHE A 339 36.32 6.63 4.67
N SER A 340 35.75 6.91 3.49
CA SER A 340 34.67 7.88 3.37
C SER A 340 33.32 7.26 3.72
N SER A 341 32.49 7.99 4.48
CA SER A 341 31.17 7.54 4.93
C SER A 341 30.13 8.62 4.66
N CYS A 342 29.01 8.22 4.06
CA CYS A 342 27.81 9.05 3.97
C CYS A 342 26.89 8.87 5.19
N ARG A 343 27.29 8.08 6.19
CA ARG A 343 26.48 7.83 7.38
C ARG A 343 26.96 8.67 8.55
N LEU A 344 26.03 9.37 9.17
CA LEU A 344 26.20 9.95 10.50
C LEU A 344 25.61 9.00 11.55
N ASP A 345 25.82 9.31 12.83
CA ASP A 345 25.26 8.57 13.95
C ASP A 345 23.72 8.52 13.85
N PRO A 346 23.11 7.34 13.63
CA PRO A 346 21.66 7.22 13.43
C PRO A 346 20.84 7.50 14.70
N SER A 347 21.48 7.54 15.88
CA SER A 347 20.81 7.96 17.13
C SER A 347 20.57 9.46 17.21
N VAL A 348 21.31 10.25 16.41
CA VAL A 348 21.25 11.72 16.39
C VAL A 348 20.71 12.25 15.07
N TRP A 349 21.15 11.66 13.96
CA TRP A 349 20.88 12.14 12.62
C TRP A 349 19.94 11.21 11.87
N TYR A 350 18.85 11.77 11.39
CA TYR A 350 18.01 11.13 10.39
C TYR A 350 18.57 11.42 9.00
N ARG A 351 18.63 10.40 8.13
CA ARG A 351 19.07 10.53 6.74
C ARG A 351 17.86 10.48 5.81
N VAL A 352 17.74 11.44 4.89
CA VAL A 352 16.81 11.31 3.76
C VAL A 352 17.43 10.31 2.78
N ASP A 353 16.75 9.19 2.52
CA ASP A 353 17.28 8.09 1.70
C ASP A 353 17.12 8.34 0.20
N LYS A 354 17.62 9.49 -0.25
CA LYS A 354 17.69 9.91 -1.65
C LYS A 354 19.11 10.34 -1.97
N ASP A 355 19.76 9.64 -2.90
CA ASP A 355 21.08 10.05 -3.38
C ASP A 355 20.94 11.33 -4.20
N LEU A 356 21.57 12.41 -3.77
CA LEU A 356 21.44 13.72 -4.40
C LEU A 356 21.99 13.75 -5.83
N TYR A 357 22.76 12.74 -6.23
CA TYR A 357 23.25 12.55 -7.58
C TYR A 357 22.37 11.65 -8.46
N LEU A 358 21.28 11.08 -7.93
CA LEU A 358 20.40 10.13 -8.64
C LEU A 358 21.16 9.00 -9.35
N GLY A 359 22.26 8.51 -8.74
CA GLY A 359 23.10 7.48 -9.35
C GLY A 359 23.89 7.91 -10.59
N ASN A 360 23.86 9.17 -11.00
CA ASN A 360 24.59 9.67 -12.18
C ASN A 360 26.12 9.70 -11.97
N THR A 361 26.59 9.52 -10.74
CA THR A 361 28.01 9.45 -10.39
C THR A 361 28.41 8.03 -10.01
N TRP A 362 29.31 7.44 -10.79
CA TRP A 362 29.79 6.07 -10.57
C TRP A 362 30.63 5.89 -9.28
N SER A 363 31.25 6.96 -8.79
CA SER A 363 32.22 6.92 -7.68
C SER A 363 31.79 7.66 -6.43
N SER A 364 30.66 8.38 -6.44
CA SER A 364 30.30 9.31 -5.38
C SER A 364 28.81 9.28 -5.09
N SER A 365 28.44 9.54 -3.84
CA SER A 365 27.06 9.69 -3.38
C SER A 365 26.99 10.82 -2.37
N ALA A 366 25.84 11.48 -2.28
CA ALA A 366 25.60 12.51 -1.28
C ALA A 366 24.19 12.40 -0.71
N TYR A 367 24.03 12.70 0.58
CA TYR A 367 22.75 12.56 1.28
C TYR A 367 22.53 13.70 2.28
N VAL A 368 21.29 14.19 2.34
CA VAL A 368 20.85 15.13 3.38
C VAL A 368 20.60 14.39 4.69
N HIS A 369 21.12 14.96 5.77
CA HIS A 369 20.90 14.52 7.13
C HIS A 369 20.30 15.66 7.95
N TYR A 370 19.40 15.34 8.87
CA TYR A 370 18.84 16.32 9.79
C TYR A 370 18.60 15.75 11.17
N GLN A 371 18.73 16.60 12.17
CA GLN A 371 18.39 16.31 13.54
C GLN A 371 16.96 16.76 13.82
N ARG A 372 16.25 15.99 14.63
CA ARG A 372 14.92 16.35 15.10
C ARG A 372 14.77 16.01 16.57
N LYS A 373 14.13 16.88 17.33
CA LYS A 373 13.80 16.69 18.74
C LYS A 373 12.32 16.95 18.96
N ARG A 374 11.73 16.32 19.98
CA ARG A 374 10.37 16.70 20.38
C ARG A 374 10.43 18.08 20.99
N GLU A 375 9.41 18.91 20.76
CA GLU A 375 9.32 20.24 21.36
C GLU A 375 9.41 20.17 22.89
N GLU A 376 8.84 19.12 23.49
CA GLU A 376 8.90 18.82 24.93
C GLU A 376 10.27 18.35 25.44
N ASP A 377 11.14 17.83 24.55
CA ASP A 377 12.47 17.30 24.87
C ASP A 377 13.59 18.32 24.56
N LEU A 378 13.24 19.54 24.12
CA LEU A 378 14.23 20.59 23.94
C LEU A 378 14.88 20.91 25.30
N LEU A 379 16.16 21.28 25.29
CA LEU A 379 16.89 21.79 26.45
C LEU A 379 16.98 23.33 26.40
N ASP A 380 17.32 23.96 27.53
CA ASP A 380 17.50 25.43 27.65
C ASP A 380 18.59 26.00 26.74
N THR A 381 19.35 25.14 26.09
CA THR A 381 20.40 25.49 25.13
C THR A 381 20.06 25.14 23.69
N ASP A 382 18.98 24.39 23.46
CA ASP A 382 18.59 23.94 22.13
C ASP A 382 17.96 25.10 21.35
N LYS A 383 18.45 25.27 20.13
CA LYS A 383 17.89 26.20 19.14
C LYS A 383 17.25 25.42 18.00
N VAL A 384 16.11 25.90 17.54
CA VAL A 384 15.31 25.27 16.49
C VAL A 384 15.59 25.95 15.15
N VAL A 385 15.63 25.18 14.06
CA VAL A 385 15.76 25.73 12.70
C VAL A 385 14.42 26.36 12.31
N VAL A 386 14.44 27.68 12.14
CA VAL A 386 13.26 28.48 11.76
C VAL A 386 13.29 28.89 10.29
N ASP A 387 14.45 28.82 9.64
CA ASP A 387 14.54 29.00 8.19
C ASP A 387 15.72 28.24 7.58
N LEU A 388 15.59 27.89 6.30
CA LEU A 388 16.60 27.20 5.51
C LEU A 388 16.62 27.81 4.10
N ARG A 389 17.81 28.21 3.66
CA ARG A 389 18.07 28.71 2.29
C ARG A 389 19.24 27.98 1.66
N ILE A 390 19.29 27.95 0.34
CA ILE A 390 20.44 27.49 -0.43
C ILE A 390 21.00 28.71 -1.16
N SER A 391 22.29 29.02 -0.96
CA SER A 391 22.91 30.21 -1.55
C SER A 391 24.42 30.07 -1.69
N ARG A 392 24.97 30.60 -2.79
CA ARG A 392 26.42 30.79 -3.01
C ARG A 392 26.98 31.97 -2.23
N VAL A 393 26.13 32.94 -1.88
CA VAL A 393 26.50 34.19 -1.19
C VAL A 393 26.01 34.12 0.25
N ASP A 394 26.82 34.63 1.18
CA ASP A 394 26.45 34.74 2.59
C ASP A 394 25.17 35.61 2.75
N PRO A 395 24.04 35.03 3.19
CA PRO A 395 22.81 35.77 3.40
C PRO A 395 22.94 36.87 4.47
N ASN A 396 23.91 36.80 5.38
CA ASN A 396 24.17 37.85 6.37
C ASN A 396 24.72 39.14 5.74
N SER A 397 25.35 39.04 4.56
CA SER A 397 25.96 40.19 3.86
C SER A 397 24.93 41.04 3.10
N VAL A 398 23.76 40.49 2.82
CA VAL A 398 22.67 41.16 2.12
C VAL A 398 21.74 41.77 3.17
N LYS A 399 21.59 43.11 3.20
CA LYS A 399 20.61 43.80 4.04
C LYS A 399 19.20 43.55 3.50
N ASP A 400 18.72 42.33 3.64
CA ASP A 400 17.40 41.90 3.22
C ASP A 400 16.38 42.40 4.25
N LYS A 401 15.72 43.54 3.95
CA LYS A 401 14.68 44.14 4.80
C LYS A 401 13.42 43.27 4.93
N SER A 402 13.35 42.13 4.24
CA SER A 402 12.18 41.23 4.23
C SER A 402 12.18 40.17 5.33
N SER A 403 13.33 39.84 5.94
CA SER A 403 13.38 38.81 6.99
C SER A 403 13.18 39.45 8.38
N SER A 404 11.95 39.43 8.88
CA SER A 404 11.58 39.92 10.23
C SER A 404 12.00 38.98 11.36
N LEU A 405 12.61 37.83 11.05
CA LEU A 405 13.01 36.82 12.03
C LEU A 405 14.42 37.13 12.60
N PRO A 406 14.61 37.18 13.93
CA PRO A 406 15.91 37.39 14.56
C PRO A 406 16.83 36.15 14.43
N GLY A 407 18.16 36.34 14.39
CA GLY A 407 19.19 35.28 14.31
C GLY A 407 20.15 35.43 13.12
N GLU A 408 21.39 34.93 13.27
CA GLU A 408 22.40 34.86 12.20
C GLU A 408 22.26 33.59 11.35
N TRP A 409 22.66 33.68 10.08
CA TRP A 409 22.69 32.52 9.19
C TRP A 409 23.98 31.71 9.38
N GLU A 410 23.83 30.41 9.62
CA GLU A 410 24.94 29.46 9.76
C GLU A 410 25.14 28.66 8.46
N SER A 411 26.38 28.60 7.97
CA SER A 411 26.72 27.83 6.76
C SER A 411 26.80 26.31 7.03
N ARG A 412 26.44 25.53 6.01
CA ARG A 412 26.52 24.06 5.95
C ARG A 412 26.97 23.62 4.53
N PRO A 413 27.48 22.39 4.37
CA PRO A 413 27.83 21.86 3.05
C PRO A 413 26.67 21.91 2.05
N GLY A 414 26.97 21.97 0.76
CA GLY A 414 25.95 22.04 -0.30
C GLY A 414 25.30 23.42 -0.47
N GLY A 415 25.92 24.47 0.08
CA GLY A 415 25.36 25.83 0.02
C GLY A 415 24.18 26.06 0.95
N ILE A 416 23.92 25.15 1.88
CA ILE A 416 22.83 25.27 2.86
C ILE A 416 23.19 26.34 3.88
N TRP A 417 22.23 27.21 4.17
CA TRP A 417 22.28 28.19 5.24
C TRP A 417 21.09 27.97 6.16
N LEU A 418 21.36 27.83 7.46
CA LEU A 418 20.35 27.61 8.49
C LEU A 418 20.17 28.88 9.32
N LYS A 419 18.93 29.28 9.53
CA LYS A 419 18.57 30.28 10.52
C LYS A 419 17.94 29.58 11.70
N ARG A 420 18.47 29.83 12.89
CA ARG A 420 17.97 29.26 14.14
C ARG A 420 17.27 30.31 15.00
N SER A 421 16.40 29.87 15.90
CA SER A 421 15.70 30.73 16.85
C SER A 421 16.69 31.61 17.63
N SER A 422 16.31 32.86 17.88
CA SER A 422 17.13 33.82 18.62
C SER A 422 17.21 33.49 20.11
N GLU A 423 16.13 32.94 20.66
CA GLU A 423 16.04 32.46 22.03
C GLU A 423 16.04 30.92 22.04
N PRO A 424 16.77 30.30 22.97
CA PRO A 424 16.60 28.88 23.26
C PRO A 424 15.14 28.59 23.66
N HIS A 425 14.65 27.38 23.37
CA HIS A 425 13.28 26.95 23.68
C HIS A 425 12.11 27.69 23.02
N VAL A 426 12.33 28.75 22.24
CA VAL A 426 11.24 29.39 21.48
C VAL A 426 11.00 28.61 20.18
N SER A 427 10.21 27.54 20.31
CA SER A 427 9.43 26.98 19.22
C SER A 427 8.29 27.98 18.95
N ASP A 428 8.50 28.93 18.04
CA ASP A 428 7.35 29.49 17.33
C ASP A 428 6.81 28.35 16.46
N SER A 429 6.03 27.46 17.06
CA SER A 429 5.62 26.16 16.53
C SER A 429 4.87 26.26 15.21
N LYS A 430 4.48 27.48 14.79
CA LYS A 430 3.90 27.76 13.48
C LYS A 430 4.95 27.96 12.39
N ASN A 431 6.14 28.45 12.73
CA ASN A 431 7.19 28.86 11.79
C ASN A 431 8.40 27.91 11.76
N ALA A 432 8.61 27.13 12.83
CA ALA A 432 9.69 26.14 12.92
C ALA A 432 9.58 25.07 11.81
N LEU A 433 10.74 24.64 11.30
CA LEU A 433 10.81 23.49 10.41
C LEU A 433 10.54 22.22 11.22
N THR A 434 9.63 21.38 10.73
CA THR A 434 9.24 20.12 11.40
C THR A 434 9.62 18.87 10.62
N SER A 435 9.96 19.02 9.33
CA SER A 435 10.46 17.93 8.49
C SER A 435 11.13 18.48 7.24
N LEU A 436 11.88 17.62 6.56
CA LEU A 436 12.50 17.90 5.28
C LEU A 436 12.66 16.62 4.47
N ASP A 437 12.65 16.78 3.15
CA ASP A 437 12.71 15.73 2.14
C ASP A 437 13.39 16.30 0.88
N ILE A 438 13.63 15.46 -0.12
CA ILE A 438 14.32 15.84 -1.37
C ILE A 438 13.44 15.52 -2.57
N LEU A 439 13.34 16.48 -3.48
CA LEU A 439 12.72 16.36 -4.80
C LEU A 439 13.76 16.77 -5.85
N PHE A 440 13.49 16.44 -7.11
CA PHE A 440 14.44 16.65 -8.21
C PHE A 440 13.76 17.31 -9.40
N GLY A 441 14.54 18.01 -10.23
CA GLY A 441 14.06 18.72 -11.41
C GLY A 441 13.76 20.21 -11.18
N ALA A 442 13.81 20.99 -12.24
CA ALA A 442 13.47 22.43 -12.22
C ALA A 442 11.98 22.68 -11.96
N ASP A 443 11.16 21.71 -12.33
CA ASP A 443 9.71 21.66 -12.23
C ASP A 443 9.23 20.89 -10.97
N ALA A 444 10.12 20.67 -10.00
CA ALA A 444 9.78 20.01 -8.75
C ALA A 444 8.73 20.80 -7.95
N VAL A 445 7.65 20.13 -7.56
CA VAL A 445 6.58 20.69 -6.74
C VAL A 445 6.26 19.78 -5.56
N ASP A 446 5.64 20.31 -4.52
CA ASP A 446 5.19 19.52 -3.36
C ASP A 446 3.69 19.74 -3.09
N PRO A 447 2.83 18.72 -3.30
CA PRO A 447 1.40 18.81 -3.04
C PRO A 447 1.06 18.67 -1.56
N ARG A 448 2.01 18.26 -0.71
CA ARG A 448 1.73 17.99 0.69
C ARG A 448 1.47 19.32 1.43
N PRO A 449 0.48 19.41 2.33
CA PRO A 449 0.14 20.66 2.99
C PRO A 449 1.30 21.19 3.85
N LYS A 450 1.56 22.50 3.76
CA LYS A 450 2.63 23.22 4.48
C LYS A 450 4.05 22.78 4.11
N TRP A 451 4.22 22.08 2.99
CA TRP A 451 5.52 21.84 2.40
C TRP A 451 5.87 22.94 1.39
N GLU A 452 7.15 23.26 1.31
CA GLU A 452 7.71 24.32 0.48
C GLU A 452 9.00 23.80 -0.17
N VAL A 453 9.00 23.67 -1.51
CA VAL A 453 10.21 23.36 -2.28
C VAL A 453 11.08 24.61 -2.36
N LYS A 454 12.39 24.47 -2.14
CA LYS A 454 13.32 25.59 -2.26
C LYS A 454 13.73 25.83 -3.71
N ASP A 455 13.66 27.10 -4.13
CA ASP A 455 13.92 27.54 -5.50
C ASP A 455 15.35 27.32 -5.99
N THR A 456 16.33 27.28 -5.08
CA THR A 456 17.73 27.05 -5.45
C THR A 456 18.11 25.59 -5.17
N PRO A 457 18.59 24.84 -6.16
CA PRO A 457 19.02 23.46 -5.96
C PRO A 457 20.29 23.42 -5.10
N ILE A 458 20.51 22.27 -4.44
CA ILE A 458 21.67 22.03 -3.58
C ILE A 458 22.96 22.18 -4.40
N LEU A 459 23.92 22.94 -3.86
CA LEU A 459 25.17 23.27 -4.54
C LEU A 459 26.23 22.19 -4.30
N LEU A 460 26.16 21.09 -5.05
CA LEU A 460 27.10 19.96 -4.92
C LEU A 460 28.34 20.11 -5.82
N ASN A 461 28.17 19.92 -7.12
CA ASN A 461 29.22 20.10 -8.14
C ASN A 461 28.57 20.37 -9.51
N SER A 462 29.34 20.93 -10.46
CA SER A 462 28.82 21.33 -11.78
C SER A 462 28.32 20.19 -12.66
N ARG A 463 28.70 18.93 -12.38
CA ARG A 463 28.24 17.76 -13.17
C ARG A 463 26.84 17.29 -12.76
N THR A 464 26.37 17.71 -11.59
CA THR A 464 25.08 17.31 -11.01
C THR A 464 24.12 18.48 -10.92
N GLU A 465 24.47 19.64 -11.48
CA GLU A 465 23.53 20.77 -11.62
C GLU A 465 22.31 20.33 -12.43
N ASN A 466 22.46 19.42 -13.41
CA ASN A 466 21.34 18.91 -14.21
C ASN A 466 20.33 18.03 -13.46
N THR A 467 20.67 17.46 -12.28
CA THR A 467 19.68 16.69 -11.50
C THR A 467 18.79 17.59 -10.65
N GLU A 468 19.22 18.83 -10.43
CA GLU A 468 18.52 19.83 -9.63
C GLU A 468 17.91 19.25 -8.34
N ALA A 469 18.73 18.61 -7.51
CA ALA A 469 18.29 18.14 -6.20
C ALA A 469 17.86 19.34 -5.33
N ARG A 470 16.59 19.39 -4.96
CA ARG A 470 15.95 20.49 -4.21
C ARG A 470 15.47 20.00 -2.86
N ILE A 471 15.71 20.82 -1.84
CA ILE A 471 15.17 20.57 -0.50
C ILE A 471 13.72 21.02 -0.47
N THR A 472 12.81 20.16 -0.03
CA THR A 472 11.46 20.54 0.37
C THR A 472 11.34 20.47 1.89
N VAL A 473 10.74 21.48 2.51
CA VAL A 473 10.65 21.62 3.98
C VAL A 473 9.21 21.75 4.42
N ARG A 474 8.87 21.16 5.56
CA ARG A 474 7.56 21.35 6.22
C ARG A 474 7.68 22.32 7.38
N ARG A 475 6.71 23.22 7.50
CA ARG A 475 6.59 24.14 8.64
C ARG A 475 5.39 23.84 9.52
N GLY A 476 5.64 23.88 10.83
CA GLY A 476 4.65 23.64 11.87
C GLY A 476 3.96 22.28 11.80
N VAL A 477 2.83 22.18 12.50
CA VAL A 477 2.09 20.92 12.66
C VAL A 477 1.38 20.54 11.34
N PRO A 478 1.59 19.31 10.81
CA PRO A 478 0.89 18.86 9.62
C PRO A 478 -0.63 18.84 9.87
N PRO A 479 -1.45 19.36 8.93
CA PRO A 479 -2.90 19.24 9.05
C PRO A 479 -3.34 17.80 8.88
N THR A 480 -4.44 17.42 9.52
CA THR A 480 -5.10 16.14 9.26
C THR A 480 -5.73 16.16 7.87
N ILE A 481 -5.30 15.23 7.01
CA ILE A 481 -5.87 15.05 5.67
C ILE A 481 -7.19 14.29 5.83
N LYS A 482 -8.29 14.90 5.40
CA LYS A 482 -9.60 14.23 5.33
C LYS A 482 -9.82 13.77 3.89
N LYS A 483 -10.14 12.48 3.71
CA LYS A 483 -10.50 11.97 2.39
C LYS A 483 -11.83 12.58 1.94
N PRO A 484 -11.93 13.09 0.71
CA PRO A 484 -13.18 13.62 0.19
C PRO A 484 -14.19 12.49 -0.02
N VAL A 485 -15.48 12.82 0.02
CA VAL A 485 -16.56 11.91 -0.35
C VAL A 485 -17.21 12.48 -1.61
N PRO A 486 -16.97 11.88 -2.79
CA PRO A 486 -17.54 12.37 -4.04
C PRO A 486 -19.06 12.38 -4.01
N ARG A 487 -19.66 13.41 -4.63
CA ARG A 487 -21.11 13.59 -4.64
C ARG A 487 -21.60 14.20 -5.94
N ILE A 488 -22.79 13.78 -6.37
CA ILE A 488 -23.55 14.47 -7.41
C ILE A 488 -23.82 15.91 -6.98
N ASN A 489 -23.56 16.87 -7.87
CA ASN A 489 -23.71 18.28 -7.56
C ASN A 489 -25.19 18.71 -7.49
N GLU A 490 -25.43 19.97 -7.13
CA GLU A 490 -26.79 20.49 -6.93
C GLU A 490 -27.65 20.48 -8.21
N SER A 491 -27.00 20.50 -9.38
CA SER A 491 -27.64 20.46 -10.70
C SER A 491 -27.89 19.03 -11.20
N ASP A 492 -27.75 18.02 -10.35
CA ASP A 492 -27.86 16.59 -10.70
C ASP A 492 -26.85 16.15 -11.78
N ARG A 493 -25.70 16.83 -11.83
CA ARG A 493 -24.60 16.52 -12.75
C ARG A 493 -23.36 16.01 -12.00
N PHE A 494 -22.52 15.31 -12.74
CA PHE A 494 -21.16 14.94 -12.32
C PHE A 494 -20.26 14.94 -13.54
N LYS A 495 -19.00 15.34 -13.41
CA LYS A 495 -18.04 15.35 -14.51
C LYS A 495 -16.75 14.64 -14.10
N ILE A 496 -16.35 13.66 -14.90
CA ILE A 496 -15.06 12.98 -14.79
C ILE A 496 -14.16 13.46 -15.92
N MET A 497 -12.95 13.87 -15.58
CA MET A 497 -11.84 14.03 -16.51
C MET A 497 -10.97 12.78 -16.44
N GLN A 498 -10.70 12.15 -17.58
CA GLN A 498 -9.73 11.06 -17.68
C GLN A 498 -8.43 11.62 -18.26
N ALA A 499 -7.39 11.61 -17.44
CA ALA A 499 -6.01 11.83 -17.89
C ALA A 499 -5.37 10.44 -18.07
N ALA A 500 -4.79 10.19 -19.24
CA ALA A 500 -4.14 8.93 -19.56
C ALA A 500 -2.76 9.23 -20.15
N ASP A 501 -1.78 8.41 -19.78
CA ASP A 501 -0.47 8.39 -20.42
C ASP A 501 0.23 9.77 -20.38
N LEU A 502 0.33 10.38 -19.18
CA LEU A 502 1.05 11.66 -19.01
C LEU A 502 2.57 11.50 -19.17
N HIS A 503 3.12 10.32 -18.85
CA HIS A 503 4.54 9.98 -19.01
C HIS A 503 5.49 11.05 -18.41
N LEU A 504 5.23 11.45 -17.16
CA LEU A 504 6.04 12.45 -16.47
C LEU A 504 7.38 11.87 -16.01
N SER A 505 8.42 12.69 -16.10
CA SER A 505 9.80 12.37 -15.78
C SER A 505 10.20 12.90 -14.39
N THR A 506 11.40 12.55 -13.90
CA THR A 506 11.93 13.20 -12.69
C THR A 506 12.17 14.70 -12.88
N GLY A 507 12.71 15.11 -14.03
CA GLY A 507 12.87 16.53 -14.43
C GLY A 507 11.87 16.92 -15.52
N THR A 508 12.18 17.94 -16.31
CA THR A 508 11.25 18.52 -17.29
C THR A 508 10.92 17.62 -18.49
N GLY A 509 11.60 16.48 -18.64
CA GLY A 509 11.35 15.50 -19.69
C GLY A 509 11.75 15.98 -21.10
N ILE A 510 11.67 15.09 -22.08
CA ILE A 510 11.91 15.40 -23.51
C ILE A 510 10.61 15.12 -24.26
N CYS A 511 10.14 16.09 -25.04
CA CYS A 511 8.97 15.90 -25.89
C CYS A 511 9.22 14.82 -26.95
N ARG A 512 8.28 13.88 -27.07
CA ARG A 512 8.22 12.89 -28.14
C ARG A 512 7.06 13.24 -29.07
N ASP A 513 7.40 13.37 -30.35
CA ASP A 513 6.46 13.68 -31.44
C ASP A 513 5.49 14.85 -31.14
N PRO A 514 5.99 16.02 -30.67
CA PRO A 514 5.12 17.15 -30.36
C PRO A 514 4.44 17.69 -31.62
N VAL A 515 3.13 18.01 -31.51
CA VAL A 515 2.37 18.70 -32.55
C VAL A 515 1.76 19.97 -31.97
N PRO A 516 2.10 21.17 -32.49
CA PRO A 516 3.20 21.44 -33.40
C PRO A 516 4.54 21.11 -32.72
N GLU A 517 5.58 20.95 -33.53
CA GLU A 517 6.94 20.69 -33.04
C GLU A 517 7.42 21.81 -32.11
N GLU A 518 7.18 23.05 -32.53
CA GLU A 518 7.42 24.28 -31.76
C GLU A 518 6.10 25.06 -31.68
N ARG A 519 5.67 25.42 -30.45
CA ARG A 519 4.51 26.32 -30.27
C ARG A 519 4.89 27.76 -30.63
N VAL A 520 6.10 28.18 -30.24
CA VAL A 520 6.71 29.45 -30.62
C VAL A 520 8.05 29.18 -31.32
N PRO A 521 8.35 29.83 -32.47
CA PRO A 521 9.60 29.59 -33.19
C PRO A 521 10.84 29.78 -32.29
N GLY A 522 11.66 28.73 -32.21
CA GLY A 522 12.90 28.69 -31.41
C GLY A 522 12.72 28.33 -29.92
N GLU A 523 11.50 28.03 -29.48
CA GLU A 523 11.23 27.50 -28.13
C GLU A 523 11.58 26.00 -28.06
N LYS A 524 12.35 25.62 -27.03
CA LYS A 524 12.60 24.20 -26.76
C LYS A 524 11.38 23.58 -26.09
N CYS A 525 10.93 22.43 -26.59
CA CYS A 525 9.83 21.69 -26.00
C CYS A 525 10.31 20.87 -24.78
N GLU A 526 9.78 21.21 -23.60
CA GLU A 526 9.91 20.41 -22.38
C GLU A 526 8.61 19.61 -22.17
N ALA A 527 8.73 18.29 -22.00
CA ALA A 527 7.57 17.40 -22.01
C ALA A 527 6.64 17.61 -20.81
N ASP A 528 7.19 17.58 -19.60
CA ASP A 528 6.41 17.66 -18.37
C ASP A 528 5.74 19.03 -18.22
N PRO A 529 6.42 20.19 -18.41
CA PRO A 529 5.76 21.50 -18.38
C PRO A 529 4.63 21.65 -19.40
N ARG A 530 4.86 21.20 -20.65
CA ARG A 530 3.85 21.30 -21.72
C ARG A 530 2.62 20.42 -21.42
N THR A 531 2.86 19.23 -20.88
CA THR A 531 1.81 18.30 -20.43
C THR A 531 1.01 18.90 -19.28
N MET A 532 1.69 19.44 -18.27
CA MET A 532 1.03 20.00 -17.09
C MET A 532 0.26 21.29 -17.40
N GLU A 533 0.74 22.14 -18.31
CA GLU A 533 -0.03 23.29 -18.78
C GLU A 533 -1.35 22.85 -19.43
N PHE A 534 -1.32 21.77 -20.22
CA PHE A 534 -2.54 21.21 -20.82
C PHE A 534 -3.50 20.66 -19.76
N VAL A 535 -3.00 19.89 -18.78
CA VAL A 535 -3.79 19.40 -17.64
C VAL A 535 -4.42 20.56 -16.88
N GLU A 536 -3.63 21.56 -16.48
CA GLU A 536 -4.10 22.68 -15.69
C GLU A 536 -5.12 23.55 -16.42
N LYS A 537 -4.91 23.84 -17.70
CA LYS A 537 -5.89 24.54 -18.53
C LYS A 537 -7.23 23.81 -18.52
N LEU A 538 -7.23 22.49 -18.70
CA LEU A 538 -8.47 21.72 -18.70
C LEU A 538 -9.12 21.61 -17.32
N LEU A 539 -8.35 21.56 -16.23
CA LEU A 539 -8.91 21.64 -14.88
C LEU A 539 -9.66 22.98 -14.66
N ASP A 540 -9.14 24.08 -15.20
CA ASP A 540 -9.73 25.41 -15.07
C ASP A 540 -10.93 25.64 -16.00
N ASP A 541 -10.85 25.15 -17.24
CA ASP A 541 -11.90 25.29 -18.25
C ASP A 541 -13.09 24.37 -17.98
N GLU A 542 -12.83 23.07 -17.74
CA GLU A 542 -13.87 22.05 -17.63
C GLU A 542 -14.38 21.86 -16.20
N LYS A 543 -13.58 22.20 -15.19
CA LYS A 543 -13.91 22.08 -13.76
C LYS A 543 -14.50 20.71 -13.40
N PRO A 544 -13.76 19.62 -13.61
CA PRO A 544 -14.26 18.28 -13.31
C PRO A 544 -14.51 18.10 -11.81
N ASP A 545 -15.49 17.28 -11.46
CA ASP A 545 -15.79 16.88 -10.09
C ASP A 545 -14.83 15.78 -9.58
N LEU A 546 -14.22 15.03 -10.52
CA LEU A 546 -13.26 13.97 -10.27
C LEU A 546 -12.28 13.85 -11.43
N VAL A 547 -11.01 13.61 -11.14
CA VAL A 547 -10.00 13.20 -12.13
C VAL A 547 -9.67 11.72 -11.95
N VAL A 548 -9.68 10.96 -13.05
CA VAL A 548 -9.17 9.59 -13.09
C VAL A 548 -7.89 9.59 -13.91
N PHE A 549 -6.78 9.26 -13.26
CA PHE A 549 -5.50 8.97 -13.89
C PHE A 549 -5.47 7.49 -14.27
N SER A 550 -5.55 7.20 -15.56
CA SER A 550 -5.76 5.85 -16.07
C SER A 550 -4.47 5.11 -16.46
N GLY A 551 -3.36 5.43 -15.78
CA GLY A 551 -2.08 4.73 -15.86
C GLY A 551 -1.08 5.38 -16.82
N ASP A 552 0.19 4.99 -16.64
CA ASP A 552 1.36 5.57 -17.29
C ASP A 552 1.48 7.08 -17.05
N GLU A 553 1.19 7.48 -15.81
CA GLU A 553 1.39 8.87 -15.38
C GLU A 553 2.87 9.17 -15.15
N VAL A 554 3.63 8.15 -14.76
CA VAL A 554 5.08 8.19 -14.57
C VAL A 554 5.77 7.46 -15.72
N ASN A 555 6.69 8.15 -16.39
CA ASN A 555 7.56 7.53 -17.38
C ASN A 555 8.73 6.84 -16.68
N GLY A 556 8.63 5.53 -16.49
CA GLY A 556 9.57 4.74 -15.69
C GLY A 556 11.05 4.97 -16.02
N GLU A 557 11.43 4.93 -17.31
CA GLU A 557 12.82 5.08 -17.76
C GLU A 557 13.45 6.43 -17.36
N THR A 558 12.67 7.51 -17.39
CA THR A 558 13.13 8.87 -17.10
C THR A 558 12.78 9.35 -15.69
N SER A 559 12.10 8.50 -14.90
CA SER A 559 11.66 8.77 -13.52
C SER A 559 12.51 8.07 -12.46
N LYS A 560 13.79 8.44 -12.40
CA LYS A 560 14.74 7.97 -11.37
C LYS A 560 14.32 8.29 -9.93
N ASP A 561 13.50 9.32 -9.74
CA ASP A 561 12.72 9.60 -8.54
C ASP A 561 11.25 9.77 -8.95
N ALA A 562 10.48 8.69 -8.85
CA ALA A 562 9.07 8.66 -9.22
C ALA A 562 8.20 9.57 -8.33
N GLN A 563 8.58 9.80 -7.08
CA GLN A 563 7.89 10.76 -6.20
C GLN A 563 7.88 12.18 -6.79
N SER A 564 8.99 12.64 -7.37
CA SER A 564 9.06 13.95 -8.01
C SER A 564 8.10 14.05 -9.20
N ALA A 565 7.97 12.99 -10.01
CA ALA A 565 7.01 12.93 -11.12
C ALA A 565 5.56 12.91 -10.62
N VAL A 566 5.25 12.05 -9.64
CA VAL A 566 3.90 11.94 -9.05
C VAL A 566 3.41 13.27 -8.50
N PHE A 567 4.29 14.01 -7.82
CA PHE A 567 3.92 15.28 -7.20
C PHE A 567 3.47 16.34 -8.20
N LYS A 568 3.97 16.30 -9.45
CA LYS A 568 3.62 17.24 -10.52
C LYS A 568 2.12 17.18 -10.86
N PHE A 569 1.58 15.98 -11.09
CA PHE A 569 0.16 15.85 -11.46
C PHE A 569 -0.78 15.97 -10.26
N VAL A 570 -0.31 15.68 -9.04
CA VAL A 570 -1.14 15.81 -7.82
C VAL A 570 -1.26 17.28 -7.37
N LYS A 571 -0.20 18.07 -7.49
CA LYS A 571 -0.15 19.47 -7.04
C LYS A 571 -1.34 20.33 -7.51
N PRO A 572 -1.67 20.41 -8.81
CA PRO A 572 -2.77 21.27 -9.27
C PRO A 572 -4.13 20.81 -8.74
N LEU A 573 -4.31 19.52 -8.47
CA LEU A 573 -5.55 18.97 -7.89
C LEU A 573 -5.71 19.34 -6.43
N VAL A 574 -4.62 19.30 -5.65
CA VAL A 574 -4.66 19.71 -4.24
C VAL A 574 -4.97 21.20 -4.11
N GLU A 575 -4.42 22.04 -4.97
CA GLU A 575 -4.68 23.49 -4.98
C GLU A 575 -6.12 23.80 -5.35
N ARG A 576 -6.67 23.07 -6.32
CA ARG A 576 -8.07 23.20 -6.78
C ARG A 576 -9.06 22.41 -5.93
N LYS A 577 -8.58 21.59 -4.99
CA LYS A 577 -9.37 20.72 -4.11
C LYS A 577 -10.22 19.68 -4.86
N ILE A 578 -9.70 19.21 -6.00
CA ILE A 578 -10.38 18.25 -6.86
C ILE A 578 -10.00 16.83 -6.42
N PRO A 579 -10.97 15.99 -6.04
CA PRO A 579 -10.73 14.57 -5.78
C PRO A 579 -10.14 13.87 -7.01
N TYR A 580 -9.28 12.88 -6.78
CA TYR A 580 -8.73 12.09 -7.88
C TYR A 580 -8.52 10.63 -7.51
N ALA A 581 -8.44 9.79 -8.53
CA ALA A 581 -8.17 8.36 -8.43
C ALA A 581 -7.07 7.98 -9.42
N VAL A 582 -6.26 6.98 -9.06
CA VAL A 582 -5.12 6.52 -9.87
C VAL A 582 -5.20 5.00 -10.01
N ILE A 583 -5.04 4.52 -11.24
CA ILE A 583 -4.65 3.14 -11.55
C ILE A 583 -3.28 3.16 -12.22
N PHE A 584 -2.61 2.02 -12.21
CA PHE A 584 -1.26 1.90 -12.77
C PHE A 584 -1.30 1.36 -14.19
N GLY A 585 -0.40 1.90 -15.00
CA GLY A 585 -0.01 1.34 -16.27
C GLY A 585 1.24 0.48 -16.20
N ASN A 586 1.78 0.12 -17.36
CA ASN A 586 2.95 -0.76 -17.45
C ASN A 586 4.28 -0.04 -17.17
N HIS A 587 4.33 1.29 -17.29
CA HIS A 587 5.53 2.10 -17.07
C HIS A 587 5.65 2.64 -15.64
N ASP A 588 4.55 2.73 -14.90
CA ASP A 588 4.54 3.43 -13.60
C ASP A 588 5.50 2.82 -12.57
N ASP A 589 5.67 1.51 -12.57
CA ASP A 589 6.52 0.76 -11.62
C ASP A 589 7.88 0.32 -12.18
N GLU A 590 8.33 0.93 -13.30
CA GLU A 590 9.66 0.70 -13.87
C GLU A 590 10.74 1.65 -13.30
N GLY A 591 10.33 2.64 -12.48
CA GLY A 591 11.22 3.61 -11.84
C GLY A 591 11.88 3.10 -10.54
N ASN A 592 12.15 4.00 -9.59
CA ASN A 592 12.77 3.64 -8.31
C ASN A 592 11.78 3.15 -7.23
N LEU A 593 10.48 3.27 -7.47
CA LEU A 593 9.42 2.81 -6.59
C LEU A 593 8.59 1.75 -7.33
N ASN A 594 8.28 0.64 -6.65
CA ASN A 594 7.36 -0.35 -7.19
C ASN A 594 5.89 0.10 -7.02
N ARG A 595 4.98 -0.65 -7.61
CA ARG A 595 3.53 -0.38 -7.60
C ARG A 595 2.93 -0.21 -6.20
N GLU A 596 3.33 -1.07 -5.26
CA GLU A 596 2.90 -1.01 -3.85
C GLU A 596 3.37 0.29 -3.19
N GLN A 597 4.65 0.62 -3.34
CA GLN A 597 5.26 1.83 -2.77
C GLN A 597 4.67 3.11 -3.38
N LEU A 598 4.38 3.11 -4.68
CA LEU A 598 3.70 4.21 -5.36
C LEU A 598 2.27 4.39 -4.85
N MET A 599 1.53 3.29 -4.65
CA MET A 599 0.18 3.37 -4.10
C MET A 599 0.19 3.85 -2.65
N ASP A 600 1.16 3.41 -1.84
CA ASP A 600 1.35 3.91 -0.48
C ASP A 600 1.63 5.41 -0.44
N LEU A 601 2.43 5.92 -1.39
CA LEU A 601 2.61 7.37 -1.56
C LEU A 601 1.30 8.06 -1.94
N LEU A 602 0.62 7.57 -2.97
CA LEU A 602 -0.56 8.20 -3.56
C LEU A 602 -1.77 8.22 -2.63
N LYS A 603 -2.03 7.15 -1.88
CA LYS A 603 -3.23 7.01 -1.03
C LYS A 603 -3.25 7.98 0.17
N ASP A 604 -2.08 8.49 0.55
CA ASP A 604 -1.86 9.39 1.69
C ASP A 604 -1.81 10.87 1.27
N LEU A 605 -1.76 11.16 -0.04
CA LEU A 605 -1.78 12.54 -0.54
C LEU A 605 -3.18 13.16 -0.44
N PRO A 606 -3.28 14.50 -0.26
CA PRO A 606 -4.57 15.17 -0.13
C PRO A 606 -5.45 14.95 -1.36
N TYR A 607 -6.76 14.83 -1.15
CA TYR A 607 -7.78 14.61 -2.19
C TYR A 607 -7.69 13.28 -2.96
N SER A 608 -6.72 12.41 -2.64
CA SER A 608 -6.65 11.06 -3.19
C SER A 608 -7.80 10.18 -2.71
N LEU A 609 -8.44 9.50 -3.65
CA LEU A 609 -9.40 8.43 -3.43
C LEU A 609 -8.78 7.05 -3.68
N SER A 610 -7.51 7.00 -4.08
CA SER A 610 -6.81 5.76 -4.41
C SER A 610 -6.69 4.82 -3.21
N SER A 611 -6.69 3.53 -3.50
CA SER A 611 -6.53 2.45 -2.53
C SER A 611 -5.75 1.31 -3.15
N ALA A 612 -4.96 0.59 -2.34
CA ALA A 612 -4.28 -0.62 -2.80
C ALA A 612 -5.27 -1.73 -3.18
N GLY A 613 -6.46 -1.73 -2.57
CA GLY A 613 -7.41 -2.82 -2.71
C GLY A 613 -7.15 -3.95 -1.72
N PRO A 614 -7.84 -5.10 -1.89
CA PRO A 614 -7.58 -6.30 -1.13
C PRO A 614 -6.17 -6.85 -1.41
N GLU A 615 -5.45 -7.28 -0.37
CA GLU A 615 -4.10 -7.85 -0.48
C GLU A 615 -4.09 -9.31 -0.98
N ASP A 616 -5.26 -9.96 -1.01
CA ASP A 616 -5.45 -11.38 -1.37
C ASP A 616 -5.81 -11.60 -2.84
N ILE A 617 -5.81 -10.55 -3.66
CA ILE A 617 -6.04 -10.63 -5.11
C ILE A 617 -4.83 -10.12 -5.89
N ASP A 618 -4.71 -10.56 -7.14
CA ASP A 618 -3.60 -10.15 -7.99
C ASP A 618 -3.64 -8.63 -8.29
N GLY A 619 -2.47 -8.00 -8.27
CA GLY A 619 -2.29 -6.59 -8.65
C GLY A 619 -2.56 -5.62 -7.50
N VAL A 620 -2.16 -4.36 -7.71
CA VAL A 620 -2.28 -3.26 -6.74
C VAL A 620 -3.08 -2.14 -7.37
N GLY A 621 -4.08 -1.63 -6.66
CA GLY A 621 -5.00 -0.62 -7.20
C GLY A 621 -6.31 -1.19 -7.70
N ASN A 622 -6.75 -2.32 -7.15
CA ASN A 622 -8.08 -2.89 -7.37
C ASN A 622 -9.09 -2.34 -6.34
N TYR A 623 -9.87 -1.33 -6.68
CA TYR A 623 -10.78 -0.69 -5.72
C TYR A 623 -12.02 -0.09 -6.38
N VAL A 624 -12.95 0.34 -5.53
CA VAL A 624 -14.23 0.91 -5.94
C VAL A 624 -14.40 2.29 -5.33
N ILE A 625 -14.91 3.23 -6.13
CA ILE A 625 -15.33 4.55 -5.68
C ILE A 625 -16.84 4.68 -5.88
N GLU A 626 -17.56 4.93 -4.79
CA GLU A 626 -18.98 5.26 -4.82
C GLU A 626 -19.17 6.78 -4.77
N VAL A 627 -19.85 7.34 -5.77
CA VAL A 627 -20.27 8.75 -5.79
C VAL A 627 -21.66 8.83 -5.21
N LEU A 628 -21.81 9.52 -4.09
CA LEU A 628 -23.11 9.62 -3.41
C LEU A 628 -24.06 10.54 -4.18
N GLY A 629 -25.37 10.29 -4.07
CA GLY A 629 -26.38 11.20 -4.62
C GLY A 629 -26.37 12.59 -3.97
N ARG A 630 -27.21 13.50 -4.48
CA ARG A 630 -27.29 14.89 -4.03
C ARG A 630 -27.65 15.03 -2.54
N SER A 631 -27.22 16.13 -1.92
CA SER A 631 -27.58 16.53 -0.55
C SER A 631 -27.12 15.50 0.51
N THR A 632 -27.94 15.21 1.52
CA THR A 632 -27.60 14.33 2.66
C THR A 632 -27.82 12.85 2.38
N THR A 633 -28.11 12.44 1.14
CA THR A 633 -28.28 11.01 0.83
C THR A 633 -26.97 10.25 1.01
N HIS A 634 -27.10 9.03 1.52
CA HIS A 634 -26.00 8.08 1.69
C HIS A 634 -26.05 6.96 0.63
N HIS A 635 -26.98 7.04 -0.33
CA HIS A 635 -27.07 6.10 -1.43
C HIS A 635 -26.13 6.49 -2.57
N SER A 636 -25.47 5.49 -3.15
CA SER A 636 -24.56 5.65 -4.27
C SER A 636 -25.32 5.89 -5.57
N ALA A 637 -24.96 6.96 -6.27
CA ALA A 637 -25.48 7.32 -7.58
C ALA A 637 -24.63 6.72 -8.72
N LEU A 638 -23.31 6.66 -8.53
CA LEU A 638 -22.36 6.11 -9.49
C LEU A 638 -21.39 5.18 -8.76
N THR A 639 -20.99 4.09 -9.43
CA THR A 639 -19.91 3.22 -8.96
C THR A 639 -18.83 3.11 -10.02
N LEU A 640 -17.62 3.55 -9.68
CA LEU A 640 -16.44 3.41 -10.52
C LEU A 640 -15.65 2.22 -10.01
N TYR A 641 -15.38 1.26 -10.90
CA TYR A 641 -14.48 0.14 -10.66
C TYR A 641 -13.12 0.45 -11.26
N LEU A 642 -12.07 0.38 -10.46
CA LEU A 642 -10.70 0.68 -10.84
C LEU A 642 -9.91 -0.61 -10.68
N LEU A 643 -9.30 -1.11 -11.76
CA LEU A 643 -8.62 -2.40 -11.76
C LEU A 643 -7.21 -2.29 -12.32
N ASP A 644 -6.33 -3.07 -11.69
CA ASP A 644 -4.95 -3.22 -12.12
C ASP A 644 -4.85 -4.19 -13.30
N THR A 645 -4.39 -3.71 -14.45
CA THR A 645 -4.12 -4.55 -15.63
C THR A 645 -2.70 -5.11 -15.67
N HIS A 646 -1.89 -4.86 -14.64
CA HIS A 646 -0.49 -5.25 -14.49
C HIS A 646 0.42 -4.54 -15.52
N SER A 647 1.57 -5.15 -15.85
CA SER A 647 2.50 -4.67 -16.88
C SER A 647 2.65 -5.72 -17.99
N TYR A 648 3.77 -6.43 -18.02
CA TYR A 648 4.13 -7.39 -19.08
C TYR A 648 3.75 -8.82 -18.69
N SER A 649 3.51 -9.65 -19.70
CA SER A 649 3.09 -11.02 -19.53
C SER A 649 4.11 -11.83 -18.72
N PRO A 650 3.68 -12.59 -17.69
CA PRO A 650 4.58 -13.47 -16.95
C PRO A 650 4.97 -14.73 -17.76
N ASP A 651 4.29 -15.00 -18.88
CA ASP A 651 4.57 -16.12 -19.78
C ASP A 651 4.72 -15.63 -21.23
N GLU A 652 5.83 -14.93 -21.49
CA GLU A 652 6.21 -14.43 -22.82
C GLU A 652 6.35 -15.52 -23.89
N ARG A 653 6.47 -16.80 -23.49
CA ARG A 653 6.58 -17.91 -24.45
C ARG A 653 5.24 -18.24 -25.07
N GLN A 654 4.18 -18.26 -24.27
CA GLN A 654 2.84 -18.62 -24.72
C GLN A 654 1.99 -17.38 -25.05
N PHE A 655 2.13 -16.32 -24.27
CA PHE A 655 1.35 -15.09 -24.36
C PHE A 655 2.30 -13.91 -24.40
N ARG A 656 2.83 -13.59 -25.58
CA ARG A 656 3.80 -12.50 -25.75
C ARG A 656 3.15 -11.13 -25.52
N GLY A 657 3.88 -10.21 -24.88
CA GLY A 657 3.50 -8.81 -24.74
C GLY A 657 2.89 -8.49 -23.38
N TYR A 658 1.65 -8.01 -23.37
CA TYR A 658 1.05 -7.45 -22.17
C TYR A 658 0.29 -8.46 -21.32
N ASN A 659 0.27 -8.20 -20.02
CA ASN A 659 -0.42 -9.01 -19.04
C ASN A 659 -1.93 -8.71 -19.02
N TRP A 660 -2.70 -9.51 -18.29
CA TRP A 660 -4.17 -9.44 -18.27
C TRP A 660 -4.73 -9.50 -16.85
N ILE A 661 -5.96 -9.02 -16.69
CA ILE A 661 -6.74 -9.13 -15.45
C ILE A 661 -6.93 -10.60 -15.07
N LYS A 662 -6.63 -10.93 -13.81
CA LYS A 662 -6.58 -12.30 -13.30
C LYS A 662 -7.93 -12.82 -12.82
N PRO A 663 -8.14 -14.15 -12.78
CA PRO A 663 -9.37 -14.74 -12.26
C PRO A 663 -9.75 -14.28 -10.85
N SER A 664 -8.76 -14.05 -9.98
CA SER A 664 -8.95 -13.50 -8.63
C SER A 664 -9.60 -12.10 -8.67
N GLN A 665 -9.09 -11.21 -9.52
CA GLN A 665 -9.62 -9.86 -9.73
C GLN A 665 -11.03 -9.89 -10.34
N ILE A 666 -11.28 -10.75 -11.34
CA ILE A 666 -12.62 -10.90 -11.96
C ILE A 666 -13.62 -11.36 -10.91
N LYS A 667 -13.24 -12.36 -10.10
CA LYS A 667 -14.09 -12.88 -9.02
C LYS A 667 -14.37 -11.80 -7.97
N TRP A 668 -13.34 -11.09 -7.53
CA TRP A 668 -13.49 -9.97 -6.60
C TRP A 668 -14.41 -8.89 -7.15
N PHE A 669 -14.24 -8.50 -8.41
CA PHE A 669 -15.09 -7.51 -9.08
C PHE A 669 -16.55 -7.94 -9.09
N LYS A 670 -16.85 -9.18 -9.51
CA LYS A 670 -18.22 -9.72 -9.53
C LYS A 670 -18.83 -9.77 -8.13
N ASN A 671 -18.10 -10.29 -7.16
CA ASN A 671 -18.56 -10.37 -5.77
C ASN A 671 -18.84 -8.97 -5.18
N THR A 672 -17.95 -8.01 -5.46
CA THR A 672 -18.09 -6.62 -5.00
C THR A 672 -19.32 -5.96 -5.61
N SER A 673 -19.48 -6.05 -6.94
CA SER A 673 -20.66 -5.54 -7.65
C SER A 673 -21.94 -6.13 -7.08
N GLN A 674 -22.02 -7.45 -6.98
CA GLN A 674 -23.19 -8.16 -6.47
C GLN A 674 -23.52 -7.80 -5.02
N GLY A 675 -22.51 -7.66 -4.16
CA GLY A 675 -22.68 -7.24 -2.77
C GLY A 675 -23.22 -5.81 -2.62
N LEU A 676 -23.00 -4.95 -3.61
CA LEU A 676 -23.47 -3.57 -3.61
C LEU A 676 -24.87 -3.39 -4.20
N LYS A 677 -25.36 -4.31 -5.06
CA LYS A 677 -26.66 -4.21 -5.77
C LYS A 677 -27.81 -3.78 -4.87
N LYS A 678 -28.00 -4.44 -3.72
CA LYS A 678 -29.10 -4.10 -2.79
C LYS A 678 -29.02 -2.67 -2.24
N LYS A 679 -27.82 -2.12 -2.05
CA LYS A 679 -27.62 -0.72 -1.61
C LYS A 679 -27.85 0.25 -2.76
N HIS A 680 -27.42 -0.12 -3.97
CA HIS A 680 -27.63 0.66 -5.18
C HIS A 680 -29.11 0.78 -5.55
N ASP A 681 -29.88 -0.29 -5.37
CA ASP A 681 -31.35 -0.30 -5.59
C ASP A 681 -32.12 0.66 -4.67
N GLN A 682 -31.51 1.13 -3.57
CA GLN A 682 -32.11 2.12 -2.67
C GLN A 682 -31.94 3.56 -3.18
N TYR A 683 -31.09 3.78 -4.18
CA TYR A 683 -31.00 5.08 -4.82
C TYR A 683 -32.27 5.34 -5.64
N THR A 684 -32.86 6.52 -5.45
CA THR A 684 -34.17 6.84 -6.04
C THR A 684 -34.12 7.14 -7.54
N HIS A 685 -32.92 7.37 -8.09
CA HIS A 685 -32.68 7.53 -9.52
C HIS A 685 -31.95 6.30 -10.07
N MET A 686 -31.59 6.34 -11.34
CA MET A 686 -30.83 5.27 -11.99
C MET A 686 -29.38 5.26 -11.49
N HIS A 687 -29.00 4.20 -10.78
CA HIS A 687 -27.61 3.92 -10.45
C HIS A 687 -26.83 3.52 -11.72
N MET A 688 -25.58 3.96 -11.86
CA MET A 688 -24.76 3.68 -13.04
C MET A 688 -23.36 3.18 -12.66
N ASN A 689 -22.93 2.08 -13.30
CA ASN A 689 -21.63 1.45 -13.10
C ASN A 689 -20.69 1.76 -14.28
N MET A 690 -19.42 2.04 -14.01
CA MET A 690 -18.36 2.19 -15.01
C MET A 690 -17.03 1.60 -14.53
N ALA A 691 -16.14 1.27 -15.46
CA ALA A 691 -14.82 0.76 -15.13
C ALA A 691 -13.70 1.58 -15.78
N PHE A 692 -12.55 1.64 -15.10
CA PHE A 692 -11.31 2.20 -15.62
C PHE A 692 -10.19 1.18 -15.45
N ILE A 693 -9.46 0.97 -16.54
CA ILE A 693 -8.31 0.08 -16.66
C ILE A 693 -7.20 0.81 -17.43
N HIS A 694 -5.97 0.30 -17.45
CA HIS A 694 -4.92 0.92 -18.26
C HIS A 694 -4.76 0.20 -19.59
N ILE A 695 -4.35 -1.07 -19.56
CA ILE A 695 -4.15 -1.90 -20.76
C ILE A 695 -5.52 -2.30 -21.32
N PRO A 696 -5.77 -2.13 -22.64
CA PRO A 696 -7.06 -2.45 -23.23
C PRO A 696 -7.38 -3.95 -23.17
N LEU A 697 -8.67 -4.28 -23.19
CA LEU A 697 -9.13 -5.65 -23.29
C LEU A 697 -8.90 -6.22 -24.71
N PRO A 698 -8.73 -7.55 -24.88
CA PRO A 698 -8.56 -8.15 -26.20
C PRO A 698 -9.64 -7.76 -27.23
N GLU A 699 -10.85 -7.46 -26.77
CA GLU A 699 -12.00 -7.06 -27.58
C GLU A 699 -11.88 -5.67 -28.21
N TYR A 700 -10.95 -4.82 -27.75
CA TYR A 700 -10.65 -3.53 -28.39
C TYR A 700 -10.06 -3.69 -29.79
N ARG A 701 -9.42 -4.84 -30.08
CA ARG A 701 -8.84 -5.15 -31.40
C ARG A 701 -9.85 -5.18 -32.53
N GLY A 702 -11.15 -5.19 -32.24
CA GLY A 702 -12.23 -5.11 -33.22
C GLY A 702 -12.17 -6.20 -34.29
N ASN A 703 -13.12 -7.14 -34.27
CA ASN A 703 -13.43 -7.83 -35.53
C ASN A 703 -14.13 -6.78 -36.42
N ASP A 704 -13.89 -6.76 -37.74
CA ASP A 704 -14.25 -5.73 -38.76
C ASP A 704 -15.73 -5.22 -38.81
N ILE A 705 -16.58 -5.52 -37.82
CA ILE A 705 -18.04 -5.36 -37.81
C ILE A 705 -18.54 -4.42 -36.69
N ARG A 706 -17.76 -4.12 -35.63
CA ARG A 706 -18.25 -3.28 -34.52
C ARG A 706 -18.18 -1.79 -34.88
N PRO A 707 -19.23 -0.99 -34.62
CA PRO A 707 -19.18 0.45 -34.87
C PRO A 707 -18.34 1.16 -33.80
N TRP A 708 -17.54 2.14 -34.21
CA TRP A 708 -16.76 3.02 -33.32
C TRP A 708 -16.86 4.49 -33.76
N LYS A 709 -16.52 5.40 -32.85
CA LYS A 709 -16.38 6.84 -33.11
C LYS A 709 -15.13 7.39 -32.46
N GLY A 710 -14.40 8.21 -33.20
CA GLY A 710 -13.06 8.70 -32.88
C GLY A 710 -12.00 8.07 -33.79
N ASP A 711 -10.74 8.34 -33.49
CA ASP A 711 -9.60 7.96 -34.29
C ASP A 711 -9.01 6.63 -33.82
N TRP A 712 -8.98 5.67 -34.74
CA TRP A 712 -8.15 4.47 -34.64
C TRP A 712 -6.89 4.70 -35.47
N ARG A 713 -5.76 4.93 -34.81
CA ARG A 713 -4.49 5.25 -35.49
C ARG A 713 -3.43 4.17 -35.36
N GLU A 714 -3.55 3.31 -34.35
CA GLU A 714 -2.64 2.18 -34.16
C GLU A 714 -3.40 0.91 -33.82
N ALA A 715 -2.80 -0.24 -34.13
CA ALA A 715 -3.39 -1.53 -33.79
C ALA A 715 -3.37 -1.71 -32.25
N PRO A 716 -4.52 -1.99 -31.60
CA PRO A 716 -4.57 -2.16 -30.15
C PRO A 716 -3.59 -3.20 -29.64
N THR A 717 -2.72 -2.81 -28.71
CA THR A 717 -1.73 -3.69 -28.06
C THR A 717 -2.31 -4.43 -26.86
N ALA A 718 -3.57 -4.86 -26.96
CA ALA A 718 -4.22 -5.66 -25.92
C ALA A 718 -3.45 -6.97 -25.61
N PRO A 719 -3.73 -7.64 -24.48
CA PRO A 719 -3.12 -8.92 -24.13
C PRO A 719 -3.42 -10.02 -25.16
N ALA A 720 -2.50 -10.97 -25.32
CA ALA A 720 -2.73 -12.14 -26.18
C ALA A 720 -3.73 -13.14 -25.56
N PHE A 721 -3.78 -13.22 -24.23
CA PHE A 721 -4.73 -14.04 -23.51
C PHE A 721 -6.01 -13.25 -23.21
N ASN A 722 -7.17 -13.86 -23.49
CA ASN A 722 -8.46 -13.31 -23.07
C ASN A 722 -8.92 -13.98 -21.77
N SER A 723 -9.05 -13.17 -20.71
CA SER A 723 -9.48 -13.62 -19.39
C SER A 723 -11.00 -13.70 -19.22
N GLY A 724 -11.78 -13.21 -20.19
CA GLY A 724 -13.24 -13.12 -20.09
C GLY A 724 -13.73 -11.92 -19.27
N PHE A 725 -12.89 -10.91 -19.05
CA PHE A 725 -13.28 -9.77 -18.21
C PHE A 725 -14.36 -8.88 -18.85
N MET A 726 -14.40 -8.74 -20.18
CA MET A 726 -15.49 -8.03 -20.85
C MET A 726 -16.86 -8.64 -20.51
N ASP A 727 -16.95 -9.97 -20.51
CA ASP A 727 -18.18 -10.68 -20.15
C ASP A 727 -18.59 -10.38 -18.71
N ALA A 728 -17.63 -10.37 -17.77
CA ALA A 728 -17.89 -10.00 -16.39
C ALA A 728 -18.42 -8.55 -16.26
N LEU A 729 -17.86 -7.60 -17.01
CA LEU A 729 -18.34 -6.21 -17.03
C LEU A 729 -19.80 -6.13 -17.50
N VAL A 730 -20.15 -6.86 -18.58
CA VAL A 730 -21.52 -6.92 -19.11
C VAL A 730 -22.48 -7.57 -18.12
N GLU A 731 -22.10 -8.71 -17.52
CA GLU A 731 -22.89 -9.43 -16.50
C GLU A 731 -23.21 -8.56 -15.28
N GLU A 732 -22.30 -7.67 -14.91
CA GLU A 732 -22.42 -6.77 -13.77
C GLU A 732 -22.96 -5.36 -14.13
N ASN A 733 -23.53 -5.23 -15.34
CA ASN A 733 -24.19 -4.01 -15.82
C ASN A 733 -23.27 -2.77 -15.80
N VAL A 734 -21.99 -2.97 -16.14
CA VAL A 734 -21.06 -1.87 -16.40
C VAL A 734 -21.41 -1.25 -17.75
N LEU A 735 -21.63 0.06 -17.77
CA LEU A 735 -22.12 0.77 -18.94
C LEU A 735 -21.00 1.15 -19.92
N PHE A 736 -19.83 1.48 -19.37
CA PHE A 736 -18.62 1.68 -20.15
C PHE A 736 -17.37 1.28 -19.36
N VAL A 737 -16.35 0.86 -20.10
CA VAL A 737 -14.97 0.70 -19.62
C VAL A 737 -14.06 1.62 -20.40
N SER A 738 -13.17 2.33 -19.72
CA SER A 738 -12.19 3.22 -20.35
C SER A 738 -10.75 2.76 -20.09
N CYS A 739 -9.89 2.91 -21.09
CA CYS A 739 -8.47 2.54 -21.05
C CYS A 739 -7.53 3.63 -21.57
N GLY A 740 -6.21 3.45 -21.38
CA GLY A 740 -5.14 4.29 -21.92
C GLY A 740 -4.25 3.47 -22.87
N HIS A 741 -2.93 3.48 -22.65
CA HIS A 741 -1.93 2.55 -23.18
C HIS A 741 -1.62 2.66 -24.69
N ASP A 742 -2.63 2.57 -25.55
CA ASP A 742 -2.50 2.82 -26.99
C ASP A 742 -2.65 4.31 -27.25
N HIS A 743 -1.57 5.04 -27.07
CA HIS A 743 -1.55 6.49 -26.95
C HIS A 743 -2.37 7.23 -28.01
N VAL A 744 -2.24 6.84 -29.28
CA VAL A 744 -2.84 7.58 -30.40
C VAL A 744 -4.22 7.07 -30.78
N ASN A 745 -4.70 6.04 -30.10
CA ASN A 745 -6.09 5.63 -30.16
C ASN A 745 -6.93 6.47 -29.19
N ASP A 746 -8.05 6.96 -29.67
CA ASP A 746 -8.97 7.74 -28.84
C ASP A 746 -10.45 7.43 -29.13
N TYR A 747 -10.72 6.34 -29.86
CA TYR A 747 -12.06 5.95 -30.22
C TYR A 747 -12.81 5.34 -29.03
N CYS A 748 -14.15 5.35 -29.12
CA CYS A 748 -14.97 4.40 -28.38
C CYS A 748 -15.65 3.43 -29.33
N MET A 749 -15.66 2.15 -28.95
CA MET A 749 -16.26 1.05 -29.68
C MET A 749 -17.45 0.50 -28.91
N LEU A 750 -18.54 0.22 -29.61
CA LEU A 750 -19.75 -0.35 -29.02
C LEU A 750 -19.73 -1.88 -29.11
N ASN A 751 -19.91 -2.54 -27.97
CA ASN A 751 -20.20 -3.96 -27.91
C ASN A 751 -21.71 -4.24 -27.97
N ARG A 752 -22.07 -5.34 -28.64
CA ARG A 752 -23.43 -5.85 -28.75
C ARG A 752 -23.48 -7.30 -28.28
N ASP A 753 -24.61 -7.71 -27.73
CA ASP A 753 -24.88 -9.12 -27.43
C ASP A 753 -25.26 -9.91 -28.69
N ASP A 754 -25.48 -11.22 -28.54
CA ASP A 754 -25.90 -12.14 -29.62
C ASP A 754 -27.22 -11.76 -30.30
N LYS A 755 -27.96 -10.78 -29.75
CA LYS A 755 -29.22 -10.25 -30.30
C LYS A 755 -29.05 -8.85 -30.87
N GLU A 756 -27.82 -8.42 -31.13
CA GLU A 756 -27.45 -7.10 -31.62
C GLU A 756 -27.84 -5.94 -30.68
N LYS A 757 -28.09 -6.23 -29.39
CA LYS A 757 -28.43 -5.20 -28.41
C LYS A 757 -27.15 -4.56 -27.84
N PRO A 758 -27.02 -3.23 -27.85
CA PRO A 758 -25.91 -2.53 -27.19
C PRO A 758 -25.83 -2.87 -25.70
N ASN A 759 -24.64 -3.20 -25.20
CA ASN A 759 -24.46 -3.61 -23.79
C ASN A 759 -23.23 -3.03 -23.08
N LEU A 760 -22.19 -2.58 -23.80
CA LEU A 760 -20.99 -1.99 -23.21
C LEU A 760 -20.29 -1.04 -24.20
N TRP A 761 -19.89 0.14 -23.75
CA TRP A 761 -18.94 0.99 -24.46
C TRP A 761 -17.51 0.74 -24.00
N MET A 762 -16.58 0.64 -24.93
CA MET A 762 -15.15 0.46 -24.70
C MET A 762 -14.40 1.66 -25.27
N CYS A 763 -13.84 2.51 -24.41
CA CYS A 763 -13.30 3.82 -24.77
C CYS A 763 -11.80 3.92 -24.51
N TYR A 764 -11.06 4.53 -25.44
CA TYR A 764 -9.72 5.04 -25.15
C TYR A 764 -9.78 6.47 -24.61
N GLY A 765 -8.95 6.77 -23.61
CA GLY A 765 -8.76 8.11 -23.06
C GLY A 765 -8.03 9.05 -24.02
N GLY A 766 -7.15 8.49 -24.86
CA GLY A 766 -6.20 9.24 -25.67
C GLY A 766 -5.03 9.77 -24.83
N ALA A 767 -3.81 9.69 -25.36
CA ALA A 767 -2.62 10.14 -24.63
C ALA A 767 -2.55 11.66 -24.51
N SER A 768 -2.28 12.08 -23.28
CA SER A 768 -2.20 13.47 -22.87
C SER A 768 -0.76 13.98 -22.74
N GLY A 769 0.17 13.07 -22.46
CA GLY A 769 1.57 13.36 -22.18
C GLY A 769 2.44 13.56 -23.41
N PHE A 770 3.36 14.53 -23.31
CA PHE A 770 4.44 14.71 -24.27
C PHE A 770 5.66 13.83 -24.00
N GLY A 771 5.74 13.18 -22.84
CA GLY A 771 6.79 12.18 -22.56
C GLY A 771 6.56 10.84 -23.25
N GLY A 772 5.31 10.53 -23.62
CA GLY A 772 4.91 9.34 -24.36
C GLY A 772 4.93 9.56 -25.87
N TYR A 773 5.00 8.48 -26.67
CA TYR A 773 5.02 8.60 -28.13
C TYR A 773 3.70 9.18 -28.69
N GLY A 774 3.77 9.80 -29.87
CA GLY A 774 2.62 10.38 -30.57
C GLY A 774 2.77 10.45 -32.10
N GLY A 775 3.82 9.85 -32.66
CA GLY A 775 4.21 9.95 -34.08
C GLY A 775 3.30 9.21 -35.07
N TYR A 776 2.01 9.54 -35.10
CA TYR A 776 1.00 8.97 -36.00
C TYR A 776 0.20 10.07 -36.71
N ASP A 777 0.76 10.58 -37.80
CA ASP A 777 0.12 11.53 -38.72
C ASP A 777 -0.47 12.77 -38.02
N GLY A 778 0.39 13.50 -37.31
CA GLY A 778 0.03 14.78 -36.70
C GLY A 778 -0.93 14.66 -35.51
N PHE A 779 -0.84 13.58 -34.73
CA PHE A 779 -1.65 13.39 -33.53
C PHE A 779 -1.40 14.52 -32.51
N VAL A 780 -2.44 15.32 -32.25
CA VAL A 780 -2.46 16.31 -31.18
C VAL A 780 -2.88 15.65 -29.87
N ARG A 781 -2.17 15.95 -28.77
CA ARG A 781 -2.50 15.43 -27.42
C ARG A 781 -3.91 15.83 -27.02
N ARG A 782 -4.58 14.94 -26.30
CA ARG A 782 -6.01 15.10 -26.00
C ARG A 782 -6.39 14.39 -24.71
N MET A 783 -7.46 14.86 -24.08
CA MET A 783 -8.04 14.27 -22.87
C MET A 783 -9.53 14.01 -23.06
N ARG A 784 -10.03 12.92 -22.48
CA ARG A 784 -11.43 12.51 -22.54
C ARG A 784 -12.19 12.93 -21.29
N PHE A 785 -13.44 13.33 -21.48
CA PHE A 785 -14.37 13.70 -20.43
C PHE A 785 -15.60 12.80 -20.46
N TYR A 786 -16.20 12.60 -19.29
CA TYR A 786 -17.49 11.96 -19.11
C TYR A 786 -18.39 12.87 -18.29
N GLU A 787 -19.50 13.31 -18.87
CA GLU A 787 -20.52 14.11 -18.21
C GLU A 787 -21.75 13.26 -17.92
N PHE A 788 -22.10 13.20 -16.64
CA PHE A 788 -23.25 12.49 -16.13
C PHE A 788 -24.40 13.47 -15.91
N ASP A 789 -25.58 13.08 -16.35
CA ASP A 789 -26.84 13.73 -16.02
C ASP A 789 -27.76 12.71 -15.35
N MET A 790 -27.92 12.85 -14.02
CA MET A 790 -28.61 11.87 -13.20
C MET A 790 -30.13 11.92 -13.38
N GLY A 791 -30.68 13.02 -13.91
CA GLY A 791 -32.10 13.16 -14.18
C GLY A 791 -32.60 12.14 -15.21
N PRO A 792 -32.15 12.23 -16.47
CA PRO A 792 -32.47 11.25 -17.51
C PRO A 792 -31.58 9.99 -17.46
N GLY A 793 -30.60 9.91 -16.56
CA GLY A 793 -29.65 8.78 -16.49
C GLY A 793 -28.79 8.71 -17.74
N ARG A 794 -28.16 9.83 -18.09
CA ARG A 794 -27.43 10.02 -19.35
C ARG A 794 -25.94 10.19 -19.10
N ILE A 795 -25.13 9.65 -20.01
CA ILE A 795 -23.69 9.88 -20.04
C ILE A 795 -23.31 10.37 -21.44
N VAL A 796 -22.64 11.53 -21.48
CA VAL A 796 -22.04 12.09 -22.70
C VAL A 796 -20.53 12.06 -22.54
N THR A 797 -19.80 11.67 -23.59
CA THR A 797 -18.34 11.72 -23.62
C THR A 797 -17.85 12.50 -24.83
N TYR A 798 -16.74 13.21 -24.65
CA TYR A 798 -16.07 14.02 -25.67
C TYR A 798 -14.58 14.14 -25.31
N LYS A 799 -13.80 14.73 -26.22
CA LYS A 799 -12.38 15.03 -26.01
C LYS A 799 -12.09 16.52 -26.15
N ARG A 800 -11.03 16.98 -25.50
CA ARG A 800 -10.44 18.32 -25.69
C ARG A 800 -9.02 18.18 -26.22
N LEU A 801 -8.62 19.04 -27.15
CA LEU A 801 -7.29 19.04 -27.75
C LEU A 801 -6.35 20.01 -27.02
N GLU A 802 -5.06 19.67 -27.01
CA GLU A 802 -3.99 20.52 -26.48
C GLU A 802 -3.63 21.69 -27.40
N TYR A 803 -3.79 21.53 -28.72
CA TYR A 803 -3.46 22.54 -29.72
C TYR A 803 -4.48 22.58 -30.86
N GLY A 804 -4.54 23.72 -31.56
CA GLY A 804 -5.45 23.93 -32.67
C GLY A 804 -6.83 24.33 -32.18
N ASP A 805 -7.83 23.50 -32.42
CA ASP A 805 -9.20 23.74 -31.95
C ASP A 805 -9.37 23.29 -30.48
N THR A 806 -8.80 24.08 -29.57
CA THR A 806 -8.75 23.75 -28.14
C THR A 806 -10.08 23.94 -27.41
N GLU A 807 -11.02 24.69 -27.99
CA GLU A 807 -12.29 25.05 -27.35
C GLU A 807 -13.44 24.09 -27.70
N SER A 808 -13.39 23.45 -28.88
CA SER A 808 -14.42 22.52 -29.30
C SER A 808 -14.39 21.20 -28.53
N ARG A 809 -15.59 20.62 -28.34
CA ARG A 809 -15.77 19.24 -27.88
C ARG A 809 -15.66 18.30 -29.07
N LEU A 810 -14.54 17.59 -29.16
CA LEU A 810 -14.28 16.66 -30.26
C LEU A 810 -15.02 15.33 -30.02
N ASP A 811 -15.64 14.82 -31.09
CA ASP A 811 -16.36 13.54 -31.13
C ASP A 811 -17.42 13.35 -30.03
N GLU A 812 -18.08 14.44 -29.61
CA GLU A 812 -19.12 14.38 -28.58
C GLU A 812 -20.20 13.34 -28.93
N MET A 813 -20.51 12.45 -28.00
CA MET A 813 -21.51 11.40 -28.17
C MET A 813 -22.19 11.01 -26.86
N MET A 814 -23.46 10.67 -26.96
CA MET A 814 -24.25 10.10 -25.87
C MET A 814 -24.08 8.59 -25.87
N ILE A 815 -23.42 8.06 -24.85
CA ILE A 815 -23.12 6.62 -24.76
C ILE A 815 -24.15 5.86 -23.90
N VAL A 816 -24.87 6.58 -23.04
CA VAL A 816 -25.91 6.04 -22.15
C VAL A 816 -27.09 7.00 -22.11
N ASP A 817 -28.31 6.46 -22.13
CA ASP A 817 -29.57 7.20 -21.91
C ASP A 817 -30.59 6.31 -21.21
N ALA A 818 -31.32 6.89 -20.24
CA ALA A 818 -32.20 6.15 -19.34
C ALA A 818 -31.50 4.98 -18.63
N GLY A 819 -30.25 5.19 -18.20
CA GLY A 819 -29.45 4.22 -17.46
C GLY A 819 -29.08 2.97 -18.29
N GLN A 820 -29.19 3.04 -19.61
CA GLN A 820 -28.87 1.93 -20.52
C GLN A 820 -27.91 2.38 -21.61
N VAL A 821 -27.03 1.47 -22.01
CA VAL A 821 -26.14 1.67 -23.16
C VAL A 821 -26.96 1.93 -24.42
N ARG A 822 -26.59 2.97 -25.17
CA ARG A 822 -27.23 3.34 -26.44
C ARG A 822 -26.24 3.27 -27.59
N ASP A 823 -26.80 3.02 -28.75
CA ASP A 823 -26.10 3.20 -30.02
C ASP A 823 -25.98 4.68 -30.38
N MET A 824 -25.07 5.01 -31.30
CA MET A 824 -24.71 6.38 -31.69
C MET A 824 -25.83 7.17 -32.34
#